data_AF-A0AB36G7M7-F1
#
_entry.id   AF-A0AB36G7M7-F1
#
_cell.length_a   1.000
_cell.length_b   1.000
_cell.length_c   1.000
_cell.angle_alpha   90.00
_cell.angle_beta   90.00
_cell.angle_gamma   90.00
#
_symmetry.space_group_name_H-M   'P 1'
#
loop_
_entity.id
_entity.type
_entity.pdbx_description
1 polymer ?
#
loop_
_entity_poly.entity_id
_entity_poly.type
_entity_poly.pdbx_seq_one_letter_code
_entity_poly.pdbx_strand_id
1 'polypeptide(L)'
;MGVENIYTLPLNGAPYISGSVAFDGEAKDNKLILESNTKIDLHNSQYFSDEEGKDIYDERITRLMGAFGINSNLQNNKVLIDSANIVLHGPDGEYTARSTFEILGALADVNNLKKYNVSKNSVIIKNLNLDLMVNSQNKITFYDAVLFGEIYGGRTLQGNAEKNSIEVYHFNSLDHLDKNIKTHASLNLYGGYSNDGEANGNKIVFRLKKPLKISNNFYGKNYYNLYGGFATEGANFNIIDIQNDLTYEKVPQNYSDKFTVYAARTLSGKANNNTLSIKDSVISLPLYAFITSETTLDGIDYIADESNNNEVNFENIKSSKNLSLMINAKNVSNNKINYNLIQSLTEASSLGKGSKIILKATQNANNNLIKLKDCSSAAVESSCIIKADKESAFNKIIINNTVFSTASDKRQGYVGLIAGVSANSHDNIMELVNLNIDEYKNQDAIFLAPSGTSDISNFKSYNNTLYLGGELNFFKDVNIDLLSGSVFHEVNKKGKIITQILPHQEDFSKNNRLIIDTQDVKSEVVNNFENFTFILSNKIKNPILTIEKLINLPSNGSMEILTKNKPTKGKYILIQSDVGIYDGDNRLLNQQELENLLEKMKNNKNKFNYNKIEKLAKSTLKNVNFSFEVSDDAKIIYINIL
;
A
#
# COMPACT_ATOMS: atom_id res chain seq x y z
N MET A 1 11.86 41.14 -11.69
CA MET A 1 11.99 41.68 -13.06
C MET A 1 10.60 42.10 -13.49
N GLY A 2 10.29 43.39 -13.34
CA GLY A 2 8.94 43.91 -13.56
C GLY A 2 8.98 44.97 -14.64
N VAL A 3 8.16 44.81 -15.66
CA VAL A 3 7.61 45.94 -16.41
C VAL A 3 6.32 46.32 -15.69
N GLU A 4 6.03 47.61 -15.54
CA GLU A 4 4.81 48.11 -14.88
C GLU A 4 3.51 47.57 -15.51
N ASN A 5 3.58 46.95 -16.69
CA ASN A 5 2.44 46.37 -17.40
C ASN A 5 2.77 44.99 -18.03
N ILE A 6 2.86 43.97 -17.19
CA ILE A 6 3.13 42.56 -17.57
C ILE A 6 1.96 41.84 -18.28
N TYR A 7 0.77 42.46 -18.37
CA TYR A 7 -0.36 41.85 -19.10
C TYR A 7 -0.32 42.17 -20.60
N THR A 8 0.49 43.16 -21.01
CA THR A 8 0.73 43.52 -22.42
C THR A 8 2.15 43.21 -22.91
N LEU A 9 3.09 42.99 -22.00
CA LEU A 9 4.49 42.69 -22.33
C LEU A 9 4.86 41.30 -21.81
N PRO A 10 5.34 40.38 -22.67
CA PRO A 10 5.76 39.06 -22.23
C PRO A 10 6.88 39.17 -21.18
N LEU A 11 6.78 38.37 -20.11
CA LEU A 11 7.86 38.24 -19.13
C LEU A 11 9.13 37.72 -19.85
N ASN A 12 10.19 38.53 -19.91
CA ASN A 12 11.45 38.15 -20.55
C ASN A 12 12.29 37.13 -19.74
N GLY A 13 11.75 36.57 -18.65
CA GLY A 13 12.39 35.55 -17.82
C GLY A 13 11.74 35.44 -16.44
N ALA A 14 12.19 34.47 -15.64
CA ALA A 14 11.79 34.30 -14.24
C ALA A 14 12.98 34.50 -13.28
N PRO A 15 12.75 34.90 -12.01
CA PRO A 15 13.84 35.11 -11.06
C PRO A 15 14.42 33.78 -10.55
N TYR A 16 15.76 33.69 -10.57
CA TYR A 16 16.52 32.58 -10.01
C TYR A 16 17.28 33.16 -8.82
N ILE A 17 16.90 32.77 -7.62
CA ILE A 17 17.53 33.23 -6.38
C ILE A 17 18.37 32.06 -5.86
N SER A 18 19.68 32.21 -5.89
CA SER A 18 20.61 31.13 -5.52
C SER A 18 21.65 31.60 -4.51
N GLY A 19 22.01 30.74 -3.56
CA GLY A 19 23.14 30.97 -2.66
C GLY A 19 24.50 31.01 -3.39
N SER A 20 24.60 30.31 -4.53
CA SER A 20 25.78 30.33 -5.40
C SER A 20 25.44 29.91 -6.83
N VAL A 21 26.30 30.30 -7.78
CA VAL A 21 26.25 29.83 -9.17
C VAL A 21 27.64 29.34 -9.57
N ALA A 22 27.73 28.14 -10.16
CA ALA A 22 28.97 27.56 -10.68
C ALA A 22 28.85 27.19 -12.17
N PHE A 23 29.94 27.37 -12.92
CA PHE A 23 30.06 26.94 -14.32
C PHE A 23 31.32 26.08 -14.44
N ASP A 24 31.18 24.85 -14.96
CA ASP A 24 32.29 23.90 -15.16
C ASP A 24 33.17 23.70 -13.90
N GLY A 25 32.54 23.64 -12.72
CA GLY A 25 33.25 23.60 -11.44
C GLY A 25 32.46 22.89 -10.33
N GLU A 26 32.49 23.46 -9.12
CA GLU A 26 31.81 22.90 -7.96
C GLU A 26 31.18 24.01 -7.12
N ALA A 27 30.04 23.71 -6.48
CA ALA A 27 29.46 24.57 -5.44
C ALA A 27 29.28 23.76 -4.15
N LYS A 28 30.00 24.18 -3.11
CA LYS A 28 30.08 23.47 -1.82
C LYS A 28 29.68 24.38 -0.66
N ASP A 29 28.86 23.85 0.24
CA ASP A 29 28.51 24.45 1.53
C ASP A 29 27.79 25.84 1.45
N ASN A 30 27.11 26.12 0.34
CA ASN A 30 26.38 27.38 0.12
C ASN A 30 24.99 27.35 0.75
N LYS A 31 24.43 28.53 1.03
CA LYS A 31 23.12 28.66 1.69
C LYS A 31 22.28 29.78 1.09
N LEU A 32 20.99 29.50 0.91
CA LEU A 32 19.94 30.50 0.77
C LEU A 32 19.07 30.47 2.02
N ILE A 33 18.91 31.61 2.67
CA ILE A 33 18.11 31.74 3.90
C ILE A 33 17.01 32.77 3.66
N LEU A 34 15.76 32.36 3.87
CA LEU A 34 14.60 33.26 3.88
C LEU A 34 14.16 33.47 5.32
N GLU A 35 14.40 34.67 5.82
CA GLU A 35 14.08 35.08 7.18
C GLU A 35 12.65 35.61 7.27
N SER A 36 12.16 35.78 8.50
CA SER A 36 10.84 36.35 8.79
C SER A 36 10.59 37.65 8.00
N ASN A 37 9.34 37.83 7.54
CA ASN A 37 8.89 38.92 6.68
C ASN A 37 9.38 38.87 5.22
N THR A 38 10.09 37.82 4.79
CA THR A 38 10.35 37.59 3.38
C THR A 38 9.05 37.34 2.62
N LYS A 39 8.84 38.07 1.53
CA LYS A 39 7.75 37.86 0.56
C LYS A 39 8.33 37.57 -0.81
N ILE A 40 7.82 36.52 -1.46
CA ILE A 40 8.18 36.17 -2.84
C ILE A 40 6.92 36.29 -3.67
N ASP A 41 6.92 37.26 -4.57
CA ASP A 41 5.78 37.56 -5.44
C ASP A 41 5.86 36.74 -6.73
N LEU A 42 4.79 35.99 -7.02
CA LEU A 42 4.68 35.08 -8.15
C LEU A 42 3.55 35.52 -9.06
N HIS A 43 3.90 35.96 -10.27
CA HIS A 43 2.90 36.23 -11.29
C HIS A 43 2.31 34.94 -11.89
N ASN A 44 1.19 35.09 -12.59
CA ASN A 44 0.48 34.01 -13.25
C ASN A 44 1.38 33.29 -14.27
N SER A 45 1.51 31.96 -14.15
CA SER A 45 2.36 31.16 -15.04
C SER A 45 1.70 30.95 -16.40
N GLN A 46 2.47 31.15 -17.47
CA GLN A 46 2.04 30.79 -18.82
C GLN A 46 2.06 29.26 -19.01
N TYR A 47 1.12 28.74 -19.77
CA TYR A 47 1.05 27.33 -20.12
C TYR A 47 0.45 27.16 -21.52
N PHE A 48 0.71 26.03 -22.14
CA PHE A 48 -0.05 25.53 -23.28
C PHE A 48 -0.66 24.18 -22.92
N SER A 49 -1.80 23.84 -23.50
CA SER A 49 -2.37 22.50 -23.33
C SER A 49 -1.83 21.59 -24.43
N ASP A 50 -1.37 20.40 -24.07
CA ASP A 50 -0.99 19.37 -25.05
C ASP A 50 -2.21 18.73 -25.72
N GLU A 51 -1.97 17.78 -26.63
CA GLU A 51 -3.02 17.07 -27.38
C GLU A 51 -3.98 16.27 -26.47
N GLU A 52 -3.54 15.92 -25.26
CA GLU A 52 -4.37 15.25 -24.23
C GLU A 52 -5.08 16.26 -23.31
N GLY A 53 -4.93 17.57 -23.57
CA GLY A 53 -5.53 18.64 -22.80
C GLY A 53 -4.84 18.90 -21.46
N LYS A 54 -3.60 18.42 -21.27
CA LYS A 54 -2.81 18.64 -20.05
C LYS A 54 -2.03 19.94 -20.16
N ASP A 55 -2.13 20.75 -19.12
CA ASP A 55 -1.39 22.01 -19.02
C ASP A 55 0.11 21.75 -18.85
N ILE A 56 0.91 22.20 -19.82
CA ILE A 56 2.36 22.24 -19.78
C ILE A 56 2.78 23.68 -19.51
N TYR A 57 3.32 23.89 -18.31
CA TYR A 57 3.77 25.21 -17.87
C TYR A 57 5.11 25.56 -18.49
N ASP A 58 5.26 26.84 -18.81
CA ASP A 58 6.50 27.42 -19.29
C ASP A 58 7.64 27.27 -18.26
N GLU A 59 8.87 27.07 -18.72
CA GLU A 59 10.06 26.90 -17.87
C GLU A 59 10.50 28.16 -17.12
N ARG A 60 9.94 29.33 -17.48
CA ARG A 60 10.10 30.61 -16.79
C ARG A 60 9.35 30.59 -15.46
N ILE A 61 9.86 29.79 -14.53
CA ILE A 61 9.36 29.66 -13.16
C ILE A 61 10.36 30.23 -12.16
N THR A 62 9.85 30.77 -11.05
CA THR A 62 10.69 31.27 -9.96
C THR A 62 11.38 30.10 -9.26
N ARG A 63 12.70 30.18 -9.09
CA ARG A 63 13.52 29.14 -8.45
C ARG A 63 14.28 29.68 -7.24
N LEU A 64 14.17 28.99 -6.12
CA LEU A 64 14.93 29.24 -4.90
C LEU A 64 15.93 28.11 -4.69
N MET A 65 17.22 28.42 -4.67
CA MET A 65 18.27 27.41 -4.73
C MET A 65 19.35 27.61 -3.67
N GLY A 66 19.81 26.53 -3.04
CA GLY A 66 21.02 26.56 -2.24
C GLY A 66 22.25 26.78 -3.14
N ALA A 67 22.29 26.08 -4.27
CA ALA A 67 23.24 26.29 -5.35
C ALA A 67 22.64 25.93 -6.72
N PHE A 68 23.09 26.64 -7.75
CA PHE A 68 22.85 26.32 -9.15
C PHE A 68 24.20 26.07 -9.82
N GLY A 69 24.27 25.08 -10.71
CA GLY A 69 25.50 24.83 -11.46
C GLY A 69 25.21 24.32 -12.86
N ILE A 70 25.93 24.85 -13.84
CA ILE A 70 26.01 24.26 -15.18
C ILE A 70 27.28 23.42 -15.22
N ASN A 71 27.14 22.15 -15.61
CA ASN A 71 28.24 21.20 -15.70
C ASN A 71 29.08 21.15 -14.40
N SER A 72 28.42 21.10 -13.24
CA SER A 72 29.09 21.29 -11.95
C SER A 72 28.60 20.31 -10.90
N ASN A 73 29.49 19.84 -10.02
CA ASN A 73 29.11 19.04 -8.86
C ASN A 73 28.66 19.93 -7.71
N LEU A 74 27.54 19.60 -7.07
CA LEU A 74 26.92 20.44 -6.04
C LEU A 74 26.75 19.66 -4.75
N GLN A 75 27.41 20.11 -3.68
CA GLN A 75 27.49 19.36 -2.43
C GLN A 75 27.20 20.21 -1.19
N ASN A 76 26.48 19.65 -0.23
CA ASN A 76 26.20 20.25 1.08
C ASN A 76 25.52 21.64 1.04
N ASN A 77 24.86 21.99 -0.07
CA ASN A 77 24.17 23.27 -0.17
C ASN A 77 22.81 23.20 0.55
N LYS A 78 22.31 24.35 0.98
CA LYS A 78 21.12 24.41 1.84
C LYS A 78 20.17 25.54 1.46
N VAL A 79 18.88 25.24 1.42
CA VAL A 79 17.81 26.23 1.52
C VAL A 79 17.18 26.14 2.91
N LEU A 80 17.15 27.25 3.63
CA LEU A 80 16.44 27.37 4.91
C LEU A 80 15.36 28.43 4.79
N ILE A 81 14.10 28.00 4.92
CA ILE A 81 12.96 28.89 5.07
C ILE A 81 12.62 28.90 6.55
N ASP A 82 13.10 29.92 7.26
CA ASP A 82 12.78 30.10 8.68
C ASP A 82 11.32 30.57 8.81
N SER A 83 10.96 31.60 8.04
CA SER A 83 9.58 32.02 7.83
C SER A 83 9.46 32.88 6.57
N ALA A 84 8.66 32.48 5.58
CA ALA A 84 8.41 33.29 4.37
C ALA A 84 6.96 33.19 3.88
N ASN A 85 6.54 34.14 3.05
CA ASN A 85 5.26 34.11 2.34
C ASN A 85 5.48 34.02 0.83
N ILE A 86 4.82 33.08 0.20
CA ILE A 86 4.66 33.06 -1.26
C ILE A 86 3.37 33.83 -1.58
N VAL A 87 3.52 34.96 -2.24
CA VAL A 87 2.40 35.82 -2.65
C VAL A 87 2.06 35.44 -4.08
N LEU A 88 0.83 34.97 -4.32
CA LEU A 88 0.36 34.76 -5.68
C LEU A 88 -0.21 36.08 -6.19
N HIS A 89 0.18 36.46 -7.41
CA HIS A 89 -0.27 37.71 -8.01
C HIS A 89 -1.34 37.46 -9.06
N GLY A 90 -2.57 37.80 -8.70
CA GLY A 90 -3.73 37.73 -9.54
C GLY A 90 -3.88 38.91 -10.53
N PRO A 91 -4.13 38.65 -11.84
CA PRO A 91 -4.55 39.67 -12.81
C PRO A 91 -5.83 40.42 -12.43
N ASP A 92 -5.89 41.70 -12.83
CA ASP A 92 -7.13 42.49 -12.81
C ASP A 92 -8.11 41.96 -13.85
N GLY A 93 -9.41 42.02 -13.54
CA GLY A 93 -10.47 41.53 -14.43
C GLY A 93 -10.65 40.01 -14.51
N GLU A 94 -9.77 39.23 -13.88
CA GLU A 94 -9.85 37.77 -13.80
C GLU A 94 -10.44 37.29 -12.46
N TYR A 95 -10.89 36.04 -12.43
CA TYR A 95 -11.44 35.41 -11.21
C TYR A 95 -10.53 34.32 -10.63
N THR A 96 -9.46 33.96 -11.35
CA THR A 96 -8.54 32.89 -10.96
C THR A 96 -7.10 33.23 -11.32
N ALA A 97 -6.17 32.65 -10.57
CA ALA A 97 -4.75 32.68 -10.89
C ALA A 97 -4.11 31.31 -10.68
N ARG A 98 -3.03 31.05 -11.41
CA ARG A 98 -2.19 29.87 -11.22
C ARG A 98 -0.72 30.25 -11.30
N SER A 99 0.08 29.80 -10.35
CA SER A 99 1.52 30.05 -10.37
C SER A 99 2.28 28.77 -10.08
N THR A 100 3.49 28.69 -10.62
CA THR A 100 4.42 27.58 -10.43
C THR A 100 5.68 28.09 -9.73
N PHE A 101 6.27 27.27 -8.86
CA PHE A 101 7.53 27.62 -8.20
C PHE A 101 8.37 26.39 -7.86
N GLU A 102 9.68 26.59 -7.76
CA GLU A 102 10.61 25.57 -7.31
C GLU A 102 11.43 26.01 -6.09
N ILE A 103 11.64 25.08 -5.16
CA ILE A 103 12.67 25.18 -4.10
C ILE A 103 13.62 24.00 -4.23
N LEU A 104 14.92 24.25 -4.40
CA LEU A 104 15.92 23.19 -4.58
C LEU A 104 17.09 23.36 -3.62
N GLY A 105 17.50 22.28 -2.95
CA GLY A 105 18.77 22.28 -2.22
C GLY A 105 19.94 22.56 -3.17
N ALA A 106 19.91 21.92 -4.35
CA ALA A 106 20.80 22.23 -5.47
C ALA A 106 20.21 21.78 -6.82
N LEU A 107 20.61 22.45 -7.91
CA LEU A 107 20.30 22.11 -9.29
C LEU A 107 21.56 22.03 -10.15
N ALA A 108 21.91 20.83 -10.61
CA ALA A 108 22.93 20.60 -11.62
C ALA A 108 22.29 20.49 -13.01
N ASP A 109 22.46 21.54 -13.80
CA ASP A 109 22.14 21.57 -15.22
C ASP A 109 23.35 21.03 -16.02
N VAL A 110 23.08 20.32 -17.12
CA VAL A 110 24.11 19.58 -17.87
C VAL A 110 23.92 19.78 -19.37
N ASN A 111 24.96 20.26 -20.05
CA ASN A 111 24.96 20.44 -21.50
C ASN A 111 26.17 19.81 -22.22
N ASN A 112 27.05 19.11 -21.49
CA ASN A 112 28.29 18.54 -22.04
C ASN A 112 28.37 16.99 -21.99
N LEU A 113 27.22 16.33 -21.81
CA LEU A 113 27.06 14.86 -21.74
C LEU A 113 27.78 14.16 -20.57
N LYS A 114 28.39 14.89 -19.63
CA LYS A 114 29.05 14.30 -18.46
C LYS A 114 28.07 14.18 -17.29
N LYS A 115 28.33 13.19 -16.43
CA LYS A 115 27.58 13.00 -15.18
C LYS A 115 28.07 13.97 -14.10
N TYR A 116 27.15 14.73 -13.51
CA TYR A 116 27.36 15.65 -12.40
C TYR A 116 26.44 15.32 -11.23
N ASN A 117 27.03 15.21 -10.05
CA ASN A 117 26.32 14.73 -8.87
C ASN A 117 25.83 15.90 -8.01
N VAL A 118 24.63 15.71 -7.47
CA VAL A 118 24.05 16.55 -6.42
C VAL A 118 23.98 15.74 -5.14
N SER A 119 24.80 16.08 -4.15
CA SER A 119 24.95 15.26 -2.95
C SER A 119 24.81 16.02 -1.63
N LYS A 120 24.14 15.42 -0.65
CA LYS A 120 24.02 15.94 0.73
C LYS A 120 23.43 17.35 0.83
N ASN A 121 22.68 17.79 -0.18
CA ASN A 121 22.00 19.07 -0.14
C ASN A 121 20.73 18.98 0.72
N SER A 122 20.24 20.11 1.21
CA SER A 122 19.08 20.13 2.11
C SER A 122 18.12 21.28 1.83
N VAL A 123 16.82 21.00 1.96
CA VAL A 123 15.76 22.00 2.03
C VAL A 123 15.06 21.86 3.38
N ILE A 124 15.03 22.94 4.17
CA ILE A 124 14.38 22.95 5.48
C ILE A 124 13.32 24.05 5.49
N ILE A 125 12.06 23.66 5.64
CA ILE A 125 10.90 24.56 5.70
C ILE A 125 10.35 24.54 7.12
N LYS A 126 10.70 25.55 7.92
CA LYS A 126 10.16 25.72 9.26
C LYS A 126 8.76 26.34 9.23
N ASN A 127 8.57 27.35 8.38
CA ASN A 127 7.31 28.07 8.21
C ASN A 127 7.23 28.67 6.80
N LEU A 128 6.26 28.24 5.98
CA LEU A 128 6.00 28.82 4.67
C LEU A 128 4.49 29.04 4.52
N ASN A 129 4.08 30.28 4.27
CA ASN A 129 2.68 30.65 4.10
C ASN A 129 2.37 31.03 2.66
N LEU A 130 1.09 30.93 2.33
CA LEU A 130 0.52 31.51 1.12
C LEU A 130 -0.09 32.87 1.46
N ASP A 131 -0.03 33.78 0.50
CA ASP A 131 -0.65 35.10 0.50
C ASP A 131 -1.14 35.37 -0.93
N LEU A 132 -2.01 36.37 -1.09
CA LEU A 132 -2.58 36.73 -2.39
C LEU A 132 -2.55 38.24 -2.56
N MET A 133 -2.06 38.68 -3.71
CA MET A 133 -2.18 40.05 -4.15
C MET A 133 -2.95 40.05 -5.47
N VAL A 134 -3.98 40.87 -5.58
CA VAL A 134 -4.73 41.01 -6.83
C VAL A 134 -4.66 42.47 -7.25
N ASN A 135 -4.22 42.71 -8.47
CA ASN A 135 -4.31 44.04 -9.06
C ASN A 135 -5.79 44.31 -9.29
N SER A 136 -6.43 45.21 -8.55
CA SER A 136 -7.74 45.71 -8.95
C SER A 136 -7.96 47.13 -8.48
N GLN A 137 -8.52 47.94 -9.36
CA GLN A 137 -9.00 49.27 -9.00
C GLN A 137 -10.35 49.23 -8.27
N ASN A 138 -11.05 48.08 -8.33
CA ASN A 138 -12.35 47.85 -7.70
C ASN A 138 -12.25 46.86 -6.54
N LYS A 139 -13.27 46.85 -5.67
CA LYS A 139 -13.36 45.86 -4.59
C LYS A 139 -13.62 44.46 -5.19
N ILE A 140 -12.67 43.56 -5.00
CA ILE A 140 -12.78 42.16 -5.44
C ILE A 140 -13.78 41.44 -4.52
N THR A 141 -14.70 40.69 -5.12
CA THR A 141 -15.73 39.92 -4.41
C THR A 141 -15.52 38.41 -4.47
N PHE A 142 -14.65 37.94 -5.37
CA PHE A 142 -14.30 36.53 -5.54
C PHE A 142 -12.91 36.41 -6.21
N TYR A 143 -12.09 35.48 -5.71
CA TYR A 143 -10.83 35.08 -6.35
C TYR A 143 -10.38 33.70 -5.88
N ASP A 144 -9.92 32.83 -6.79
CA ASP A 144 -9.37 31.51 -6.46
C ASP A 144 -7.99 31.31 -7.12
N ALA A 145 -6.93 31.30 -6.32
CA ALA A 145 -5.56 31.14 -6.81
C ALA A 145 -4.96 29.77 -6.42
N VAL A 146 -4.30 29.10 -7.38
CA VAL A 146 -3.61 27.81 -7.19
C VAL A 146 -2.10 28.00 -7.30
N LEU A 147 -1.34 27.53 -6.32
CA LEU A 147 0.11 27.37 -6.40
C LEU A 147 0.47 25.91 -6.68
N PHE A 148 1.27 25.67 -7.72
CA PHE A 148 1.87 24.38 -8.02
C PHE A 148 3.35 24.41 -7.66
N GLY A 149 3.71 23.76 -6.56
CA GLY A 149 5.07 23.77 -6.04
C GLY A 149 5.84 22.49 -6.30
N GLU A 150 7.10 22.63 -6.65
CA GLU A 150 8.04 21.51 -6.71
C GLU A 150 9.24 21.75 -5.78
N ILE A 151 9.51 20.79 -4.90
CA ILE A 151 10.57 20.91 -3.90
C ILE A 151 11.54 19.76 -4.09
N TYR A 152 12.82 20.07 -4.25
CA TYR A 152 13.87 19.11 -4.54
C TYR A 152 14.95 19.17 -3.45
N GLY A 153 15.30 18.03 -2.83
CA GLY A 153 16.49 17.95 -1.99
C GLY A 153 17.75 18.19 -2.84
N GLY A 154 17.80 17.59 -4.03
CA GLY A 154 18.77 17.86 -5.08
C GLY A 154 18.27 17.33 -6.42
N ARG A 155 18.55 18.07 -7.51
CA ARG A 155 18.15 17.71 -8.88
C ARG A 155 19.36 17.75 -9.82
N THR A 156 19.52 16.70 -10.63
CA THR A 156 20.51 16.66 -11.72
C THR A 156 19.86 16.13 -13.01
N LEU A 157 20.22 16.72 -14.15
CA LEU A 157 19.78 16.19 -15.45
C LEU A 157 20.57 14.95 -15.85
N GLN A 158 21.83 14.83 -15.42
CA GLN A 158 22.69 13.71 -15.75
C GLN A 158 23.71 13.51 -14.62
N GLY A 159 23.70 12.33 -14.00
CA GLY A 159 24.46 12.01 -12.79
C GLY A 159 23.57 11.60 -11.61
N ASN A 160 24.13 11.55 -10.41
CA ASN A 160 23.43 10.98 -9.25
C ASN A 160 22.92 12.05 -8.28
N ALA A 161 21.73 11.79 -7.72
CA ALA A 161 21.16 12.55 -6.61
C ALA A 161 21.29 11.75 -5.30
N GLU A 162 22.31 12.06 -4.51
CA GLU A 162 22.71 11.22 -3.37
C GLU A 162 22.55 11.90 -2.01
N LYS A 163 21.89 11.24 -1.07
CA LYS A 163 21.85 11.64 0.35
C LYS A 163 21.31 13.05 0.57
N ASN A 164 20.47 13.55 -0.33
CA ASN A 164 19.83 14.85 -0.18
C ASN A 164 18.64 14.74 0.78
N SER A 165 18.20 15.87 1.34
CA SER A 165 17.15 15.89 2.35
C SER A 165 16.13 17.02 2.15
N ILE A 166 14.88 16.72 2.49
CA ILE A 166 13.82 17.71 2.65
C ILE A 166 13.20 17.53 4.04
N GLU A 167 13.06 18.62 4.78
CA GLU A 167 12.35 18.66 6.06
C GLU A 167 11.27 19.74 6.05
N VAL A 168 10.02 19.36 6.33
CA VAL A 168 8.88 20.28 6.38
C VAL A 168 8.19 20.21 7.75
N TYR A 169 8.20 21.34 8.45
CA TYR A 169 7.59 21.49 9.78
C TYR A 169 6.28 22.28 9.75
N HIS A 170 6.15 23.23 8.82
CA HIS A 170 4.90 23.95 8.61
C HIS A 170 4.80 24.51 7.19
N PHE A 171 3.68 24.22 6.54
CA PHE A 171 3.28 24.78 5.26
C PHE A 171 1.79 25.12 5.32
N ASN A 172 1.42 26.40 5.27
CA ASN A 172 0.03 26.81 5.26
C ASN A 172 -0.54 26.66 3.84
N SER A 173 -1.05 25.48 3.51
CA SER A 173 -1.53 25.12 2.16
C SER A 173 -2.82 25.80 1.71
N LEU A 174 -3.45 26.60 2.58
CA LEU A 174 -4.65 27.38 2.28
C LEU A 174 -4.66 28.66 3.10
N ASP A 175 -4.76 29.79 2.40
CA ASP A 175 -5.05 31.08 2.99
C ASP A 175 -6.37 31.66 2.48
N HIS A 176 -7.06 32.38 3.36
CA HIS A 176 -8.32 33.06 3.07
C HIS A 176 -8.14 34.54 3.42
N LEU A 177 -8.13 35.39 2.40
CA LEU A 177 -8.21 36.84 2.61
C LEU A 177 -9.66 37.26 2.95
N ASP A 178 -10.64 36.59 2.34
CA ASP A 178 -12.07 36.74 2.61
C ASP A 178 -12.80 35.42 2.30
N LYS A 179 -14.10 35.33 2.61
CA LYS A 179 -14.97 34.16 2.37
C LYS A 179 -14.87 33.61 0.93
N ASN A 180 -14.72 34.50 -0.04
CA ASN A 180 -14.71 34.18 -1.46
C ASN A 180 -13.34 34.39 -2.12
N ILE A 181 -12.31 34.77 -1.35
CA ILE A 181 -10.98 35.11 -1.85
C ILE A 181 -9.98 34.22 -1.14
N LYS A 182 -9.41 33.26 -1.87
CA LYS A 182 -8.55 32.23 -1.29
C LYS A 182 -7.36 31.90 -2.17
N THR A 183 -6.35 31.31 -1.55
CA THR A 183 -5.18 30.78 -2.23
C THR A 183 -4.80 29.44 -1.63
N HIS A 184 -4.51 28.47 -2.49
CA HIS A 184 -4.19 27.11 -2.07
C HIS A 184 -3.01 26.57 -2.86
N ALA A 185 -2.38 25.51 -2.33
CA ALA A 185 -1.22 24.89 -2.97
C ALA A 185 -1.36 23.38 -3.14
N SER A 186 -0.83 22.88 -4.25
CA SER A 186 -0.54 21.47 -4.50
C SER A 186 0.96 21.29 -4.69
N LEU A 187 1.53 20.24 -4.11
CA LEU A 187 2.99 20.10 -4.01
C LEU A 187 3.48 18.75 -4.53
N ASN A 188 4.61 18.79 -5.23
CA ASN A 188 5.47 17.64 -5.48
C ASN A 188 6.77 17.82 -4.70
N LEU A 189 7.23 16.78 -4.01
CA LEU A 189 8.49 16.79 -3.28
C LEU A 189 9.35 15.60 -3.69
N TYR A 190 10.61 15.87 -3.99
CA TYR A 190 11.58 14.90 -4.48
C TYR A 190 12.81 14.93 -3.58
N GLY A 191 13.04 13.89 -2.79
CA GLY A 191 14.22 13.79 -1.93
C GLY A 191 15.51 13.89 -2.75
N GLY A 192 15.59 13.11 -3.83
CA GLY A 192 16.57 13.27 -4.91
C GLY A 192 15.94 13.00 -6.27
N TYR A 193 16.37 13.74 -7.28
CA TYR A 193 15.86 13.65 -8.65
C TYR A 193 17.01 13.54 -9.66
N SER A 194 17.01 12.50 -10.48
CA SER A 194 17.92 12.31 -11.62
C SER A 194 17.17 11.86 -12.88
N ASN A 195 17.45 12.50 -14.02
CA ASN A 195 16.94 12.05 -15.32
C ASN A 195 17.82 10.97 -15.98
N ASP A 196 19.13 10.95 -15.70
CA ASP A 196 20.09 9.98 -16.22
C ASP A 196 21.08 9.59 -15.12
N GLY A 197 20.64 8.70 -14.23
CA GLY A 197 21.40 8.27 -13.08
C GLY A 197 20.54 7.74 -11.94
N GLU A 198 21.13 7.68 -10.75
CA GLU A 198 20.53 7.10 -9.55
C GLU A 198 20.08 8.18 -8.54
N ALA A 199 19.07 7.86 -7.72
CA ALA A 199 18.61 8.67 -6.60
C ALA A 199 18.64 7.87 -5.29
N ASN A 200 19.81 7.85 -4.63
CA ASN A 200 20.08 6.98 -3.49
C ASN A 200 20.24 7.71 -2.16
N GLY A 201 19.76 7.09 -1.08
CA GLY A 201 20.00 7.54 0.29
C GLY A 201 19.30 8.84 0.66
N ASN A 202 18.34 9.30 -0.15
CA ASN A 202 17.66 10.58 0.07
C ASN A 202 16.59 10.47 1.15
N LYS A 203 16.26 11.61 1.77
CA LYS A 203 15.36 11.65 2.92
C LYS A 203 14.28 12.72 2.76
N ILE A 204 13.03 12.36 2.98
CA ILE A 204 11.93 13.32 3.18
C ILE A 204 11.39 13.14 4.60
N VAL A 205 11.32 14.23 5.37
CA VAL A 205 10.72 14.26 6.70
C VAL A 205 9.59 15.28 6.72
N PHE A 206 8.38 14.79 6.99
CA PHE A 206 7.19 15.63 7.22
C PHE A 206 6.79 15.55 8.69
N ARG A 207 6.95 16.65 9.42
CA ARG A 207 6.57 16.77 10.85
C ARG A 207 5.73 18.01 11.03
N LEU A 208 4.54 17.97 10.45
CA LEU A 208 3.67 19.14 10.39
C LEU A 208 3.21 19.50 11.80
N LYS A 209 3.49 20.75 12.20
CA LYS A 209 2.97 21.34 13.45
C LYS A 209 1.48 21.65 13.36
N LYS A 210 0.97 21.86 12.14
CA LYS A 210 -0.44 22.05 11.83
C LYS A 210 -0.75 21.26 10.55
N PRO A 211 -1.90 20.57 10.48
CA PRO A 211 -2.26 19.80 9.29
C PRO A 211 -2.42 20.69 8.06
N LEU A 212 -2.24 20.10 6.87
CA LEU A 212 -2.58 20.73 5.60
C LEU A 212 -4.08 20.98 5.53
N LYS A 213 -4.44 22.17 5.07
CA LYS A 213 -5.83 22.55 4.80
C LYS A 213 -6.16 22.21 3.34
N ILE A 214 -7.35 21.66 3.15
CA ILE A 214 -7.88 21.25 1.84
C ILE A 214 -9.13 22.08 1.55
N SER A 215 -9.26 22.59 0.33
CA SER A 215 -10.46 23.26 -0.14
C SER A 215 -10.77 22.88 -1.58
N ASN A 216 -12.03 22.99 -1.98
CA ASN A 216 -12.39 22.92 -3.41
C ASN A 216 -11.69 24.05 -4.15
N ASN A 217 -11.30 23.83 -5.40
CA ASN A 217 -10.64 24.85 -6.22
C ASN A 217 -11.06 24.72 -7.69
N PHE A 218 -10.79 25.75 -8.50
CA PHE A 218 -11.12 25.75 -9.93
C PHE A 218 -10.37 24.68 -10.75
N TYR A 219 -9.23 24.18 -10.26
CA TYR A 219 -8.48 23.10 -10.89
C TYR A 219 -9.12 21.71 -10.65
N GLY A 220 -10.09 21.63 -9.75
CA GLY A 220 -10.90 20.44 -9.49
C GLY A 220 -10.16 19.31 -8.77
N LYS A 221 -8.94 19.54 -8.28
CA LYS A 221 -8.18 18.56 -7.49
C LYS A 221 -7.12 19.21 -6.59
N ASN A 222 -6.83 18.54 -5.48
CA ASN A 222 -5.70 18.81 -4.60
C ASN A 222 -4.76 17.60 -4.60
N TYR A 223 -3.46 17.84 -4.68
CA TYR A 223 -2.48 16.75 -4.57
C TYR A 223 -1.25 17.13 -3.77
N TYR A 224 -0.73 16.11 -3.06
CA TYR A 224 0.56 16.16 -2.39
C TYR A 224 1.27 14.86 -2.71
N ASN A 225 2.36 14.95 -3.46
CA ASN A 225 3.12 13.79 -3.90
C ASN A 225 4.53 13.85 -3.32
N LEU A 226 4.95 12.77 -2.67
CA LEU A 226 6.31 12.62 -2.12
C LEU A 226 7.04 11.52 -2.88
N TYR A 227 8.26 11.80 -3.32
CA TYR A 227 9.15 10.86 -4.00
C TYR A 227 10.48 10.83 -3.24
N GLY A 228 10.81 9.73 -2.57
CA GLY A 228 12.06 9.59 -1.82
C GLY A 228 13.26 9.68 -2.77
N GLY A 229 13.30 8.80 -3.75
CA GLY A 229 14.16 8.92 -4.94
C GLY A 229 13.34 8.85 -6.22
N PHE A 230 13.66 9.72 -7.18
CA PHE A 230 13.12 9.71 -8.55
C PHE A 230 14.28 9.63 -9.53
N ALA A 231 14.39 8.52 -10.26
CA ALA A 231 15.57 8.21 -11.06
C ALA A 231 15.25 7.32 -12.26
N THR A 232 16.24 7.11 -13.14
CA THR A 232 16.14 6.19 -14.27
C THR A 232 16.93 4.90 -14.04
N GLU A 233 18.08 4.98 -13.36
CA GLU A 233 19.02 3.85 -13.18
C GLU A 233 18.95 3.19 -11.79
N GLY A 234 18.20 3.74 -10.83
CA GLY A 234 17.99 3.13 -9.51
C GLY A 234 17.63 4.12 -8.39
N ALA A 235 16.96 3.62 -7.35
CA ALA A 235 16.57 4.43 -6.19
C ALA A 235 16.55 3.58 -4.89
N ASN A 236 17.70 3.55 -4.21
CA ASN A 236 17.96 2.69 -3.06
C ASN A 236 18.14 3.51 -1.77
N PHE A 237 17.88 2.88 -0.62
CA PHE A 237 18.14 3.46 0.71
C PHE A 237 17.41 4.79 0.99
N ASN A 238 16.35 5.09 0.24
CA ASN A 238 15.58 6.32 0.46
C ASN A 238 14.65 6.17 1.66
N ILE A 239 14.44 7.26 2.38
CA ILE A 239 13.64 7.29 3.61
C ILE A 239 12.56 8.36 3.48
N ILE A 240 11.31 7.97 3.71
CA ILE A 240 10.19 8.90 3.90
C ILE A 240 9.64 8.67 5.31
N ASP A 241 9.72 9.69 6.16
CA ASP A 241 9.24 9.70 7.55
C ASP A 241 8.18 10.79 7.71
N ILE A 242 6.93 10.39 7.91
CA ILE A 242 5.80 11.29 8.13
C ILE A 242 5.28 11.08 9.55
N GLN A 243 5.17 12.18 10.30
CA GLN A 243 4.62 12.19 11.65
C GLN A 243 3.63 13.35 11.81
N ASN A 244 2.70 13.15 12.75
CA ASN A 244 1.56 14.03 13.01
C ASN A 244 0.51 14.01 11.89
N ASP A 245 -0.62 14.65 12.16
CA ASP A 245 -1.73 14.81 11.23
C ASP A 245 -1.29 15.49 9.92
N LEU A 246 -1.47 14.76 8.81
CA LEU A 246 -1.23 15.30 7.48
C LEU A 246 -2.33 16.28 7.07
N THR A 247 -3.59 15.97 7.42
CA THR A 247 -4.76 16.80 7.09
C THR A 247 -5.73 16.84 8.26
N TYR A 248 -6.61 17.84 8.29
CA TYR A 248 -7.74 17.85 9.21
C TYR A 248 -8.69 16.69 8.95
N GLU A 249 -9.30 16.15 10.00
CA GLU A 249 -10.20 14.99 9.93
C GLU A 249 -11.35 15.16 8.93
N LYS A 250 -11.90 16.37 8.81
CA LYS A 250 -12.96 16.70 7.87
C LYS A 250 -12.45 17.68 6.83
N VAL A 251 -12.54 17.26 5.56
CA VAL A 251 -12.18 18.07 4.40
C VAL A 251 -13.31 18.01 3.36
N PRO A 252 -13.42 18.99 2.44
CA PRO A 252 -14.35 18.90 1.32
C PRO A 252 -14.15 17.61 0.51
N GLN A 253 -15.26 17.01 0.06
CA GLN A 253 -15.21 15.77 -0.68
C GLN A 253 -14.97 16.03 -2.17
N ASN A 254 -13.90 15.42 -2.68
CA ASN A 254 -13.56 15.41 -4.10
C ASN A 254 -12.96 14.05 -4.47
N TYR A 255 -13.39 13.49 -5.60
CA TYR A 255 -12.96 12.18 -6.09
C TYR A 255 -11.53 12.17 -6.64
N SER A 256 -11.05 13.34 -7.06
CA SER A 256 -9.74 13.55 -7.69
C SER A 256 -8.62 13.89 -6.71
N ASP A 257 -8.96 14.25 -5.47
CA ASP A 257 -7.96 14.57 -4.44
C ASP A 257 -7.20 13.31 -4.02
N LYS A 258 -5.88 13.46 -3.81
CA LYS A 258 -5.02 12.33 -3.42
C LYS A 258 -3.77 12.76 -2.68
N PHE A 259 -3.29 11.88 -1.81
CA PHE A 259 -1.95 11.92 -1.24
C PHE A 259 -1.17 10.71 -1.75
N THR A 260 -0.06 10.96 -2.44
CA THR A 260 0.73 9.89 -3.08
C THR A 260 2.14 9.86 -2.52
N VAL A 261 2.65 8.68 -2.21
CA VAL A 261 4.01 8.51 -1.71
C VAL A 261 4.70 7.41 -2.50
N TYR A 262 5.89 7.71 -3.02
CA TYR A 262 6.80 6.77 -3.67
C TYR A 262 8.12 6.77 -2.89
N ALA A 263 8.48 5.67 -2.23
CA ALA A 263 9.80 5.57 -1.61
C ALA A 263 10.91 5.61 -2.69
N ALA A 264 10.68 4.92 -3.80
CA ALA A 264 11.58 4.82 -4.95
C ALA A 264 10.76 4.75 -6.24
N ARG A 265 10.90 5.77 -7.10
CA ARG A 265 10.42 5.71 -8.48
C ARG A 265 11.63 5.58 -9.40
N THR A 266 11.79 4.41 -10.02
CA THR A 266 12.86 4.16 -10.98
C THR A 266 12.34 3.44 -12.23
N LEU A 267 12.90 3.77 -13.40
CA LEU A 267 12.54 3.11 -14.66
C LEU A 267 13.26 1.77 -14.85
N SER A 268 14.43 1.61 -14.24
CA SER A 268 15.24 0.39 -14.27
C SER A 268 16.07 0.27 -12.99
N GLY A 269 16.88 -0.79 -12.88
CA GLY A 269 17.76 -0.97 -11.74
C GLY A 269 17.02 -1.30 -10.45
N LYS A 270 17.63 -0.98 -9.31
CA LYS A 270 17.21 -1.47 -8.00
C LYS A 270 16.42 -0.43 -7.20
N ALA A 271 15.41 -0.91 -6.47
CA ALA A 271 14.64 -0.16 -5.48
C ALA A 271 14.75 -0.85 -4.11
N ASN A 272 15.97 -0.99 -3.60
CA ASN A 272 16.26 -1.79 -2.41
C ASN A 272 16.46 -0.94 -1.15
N ASN A 273 16.16 -1.55 0.01
CA ASN A 273 16.42 -0.99 1.34
C ASN A 273 15.76 0.38 1.58
N ASN A 274 14.67 0.69 0.90
CA ASN A 274 13.90 1.91 1.13
C ASN A 274 13.00 1.74 2.35
N THR A 275 12.76 2.84 3.05
CA THR A 275 11.91 2.89 4.24
C THR A 275 10.80 3.92 4.04
N LEU A 276 9.56 3.50 4.28
CA LEU A 276 8.39 4.36 4.33
C LEU A 276 7.73 4.22 5.71
N SER A 277 7.72 5.29 6.49
CA SER A 277 7.04 5.33 7.79
C SER A 277 6.04 6.47 7.87
N ILE A 278 4.84 6.16 8.34
CA ILE A 278 3.79 7.13 8.65
C ILE A 278 3.28 6.80 10.04
N LYS A 279 3.34 7.79 10.94
CA LYS A 279 2.95 7.60 12.34
C LYS A 279 2.06 8.72 12.85
N ASP A 280 1.11 8.36 13.72
CA ASP A 280 0.28 9.29 14.47
C ASP A 280 -0.37 10.34 13.56
N SER A 281 -1.12 9.88 12.55
CA SER A 281 -1.59 10.74 11.47
C SER A 281 -3.05 10.51 11.10
N VAL A 282 -3.81 11.60 11.08
CA VAL A 282 -5.09 11.71 10.38
C VAL A 282 -4.87 12.10 8.93
N ILE A 283 -5.42 11.30 8.02
CA ILE A 283 -5.31 11.47 6.56
C ILE A 283 -6.70 11.37 5.95
N SER A 284 -7.27 12.52 5.61
CA SER A 284 -8.64 12.60 5.07
C SER A 284 -8.67 12.58 3.54
N LEU A 285 -7.49 12.55 2.91
CA LEU A 285 -7.33 12.25 1.49
C LEU A 285 -7.08 10.75 1.29
N PRO A 286 -7.44 10.18 0.12
CA PRO A 286 -6.98 8.84 -0.25
C PRO A 286 -5.45 8.77 -0.18
N LEU A 287 -4.93 7.76 0.53
CA LEU A 287 -3.50 7.52 0.62
C LEU A 287 -3.10 6.40 -0.34
N TYR A 288 -2.26 6.75 -1.32
CA TYR A 288 -1.62 5.79 -2.22
C TYR A 288 -0.12 5.74 -1.94
N ALA A 289 0.31 4.67 -1.30
CA ALA A 289 1.70 4.42 -0.97
C ALA A 289 2.30 3.40 -1.94
N PHE A 290 3.54 3.67 -2.36
CA PHE A 290 4.32 2.81 -3.22
C PHE A 290 5.73 2.73 -2.66
N ILE A 291 6.29 1.52 -2.57
CA ILE A 291 7.76 1.41 -2.51
C ILE A 291 8.30 1.72 -3.90
N THR A 292 7.81 1.00 -4.91
CA THR A 292 8.08 1.23 -6.33
C THR A 292 6.86 0.80 -7.15
N SER A 293 6.68 1.36 -8.33
CA SER A 293 5.60 1.03 -9.26
C SER A 293 6.10 0.95 -10.70
N GLU A 294 5.32 0.26 -11.53
CA GLU A 294 5.45 0.34 -12.98
C GLU A 294 5.13 1.76 -13.46
N THR A 295 5.83 2.19 -14.50
CA THR A 295 5.64 3.48 -15.16
C THR A 295 5.61 3.26 -16.66
N THR A 296 4.53 3.66 -17.32
CA THR A 296 4.47 3.66 -18.78
C THR A 296 4.95 5.00 -19.32
N LEU A 297 5.93 4.99 -20.22
CA LEU A 297 6.39 6.17 -20.97
C LEU A 297 6.42 5.81 -22.46
N ASP A 298 5.79 6.63 -23.29
CA ASP A 298 5.73 6.43 -24.75
C ASP A 298 5.24 5.02 -25.17
N GLY A 299 4.29 4.47 -24.41
CA GLY A 299 3.74 3.13 -24.63
C GLY A 299 4.65 1.97 -24.20
N ILE A 300 5.78 2.25 -23.57
CA ILE A 300 6.71 1.26 -23.02
C ILE A 300 6.57 1.21 -21.50
N ASP A 301 6.36 0.01 -20.96
CA ASP A 301 6.28 -0.22 -19.52
C ASP A 301 7.67 -0.41 -18.91
N TYR A 302 8.00 0.45 -17.95
CA TYR A 302 9.21 0.43 -17.18
C TYR A 302 8.94 -0.09 -15.77
N ILE A 303 9.82 -0.97 -15.29
CA ILE A 303 9.68 -1.63 -13.99
C ILE A 303 11.08 -1.85 -13.39
N ALA A 304 11.21 -1.60 -12.08
CA ALA A 304 12.43 -1.88 -11.35
C ALA A 304 12.81 -3.37 -11.45
N ASP A 305 14.11 -3.66 -11.57
CA ASP A 305 14.61 -5.04 -11.64
C ASP A 305 14.46 -5.78 -10.30
N GLU A 306 14.53 -5.05 -9.20
CA GLU A 306 14.48 -5.61 -7.84
C GLU A 306 13.83 -4.61 -6.87
N SER A 307 12.99 -5.13 -5.97
CA SER A 307 12.52 -4.47 -4.76
C SER A 307 12.80 -5.39 -3.57
N ASN A 308 13.94 -5.21 -2.93
CA ASN A 308 14.45 -6.09 -1.89
C ASN A 308 14.73 -5.37 -0.56
N ASN A 309 14.40 -6.02 0.56
CA ASN A 309 14.63 -5.53 1.92
C ASN A 309 14.00 -4.16 2.23
N ASN A 310 12.89 -3.80 1.58
CA ASN A 310 12.19 -2.55 1.91
C ASN A 310 11.33 -2.72 3.16
N GLU A 311 11.13 -1.61 3.87
CA GLU A 311 10.35 -1.58 5.12
C GLU A 311 9.24 -0.53 5.03
N VAL A 312 8.01 -0.95 5.32
CA VAL A 312 6.86 -0.06 5.50
C VAL A 312 6.34 -0.21 6.92
N ASN A 313 6.31 0.90 7.67
CA ASN A 313 5.85 0.94 9.05
C ASN A 313 4.77 2.00 9.21
N PHE A 314 3.52 1.57 9.22
CA PHE A 314 2.35 2.41 9.45
C PHE A 314 1.82 2.17 10.87
N GLU A 315 1.70 3.24 11.64
CA GLU A 315 1.35 3.16 13.06
C GLU A 315 0.37 4.28 13.44
N ASN A 316 -0.75 3.93 14.07
CA ASN A 316 -1.74 4.89 14.55
C ASN A 316 -2.21 5.86 13.45
N ILE A 317 -2.78 5.30 12.38
CA ILE A 317 -3.26 6.06 11.22
C ILE A 317 -4.77 5.95 11.11
N LYS A 318 -5.43 7.10 10.99
CA LYS A 318 -6.84 7.19 10.60
C LYS A 318 -6.93 7.77 9.19
N SER A 319 -7.22 6.90 8.23
CA SER A 319 -7.52 7.29 6.85
C SER A 319 -9.03 7.42 6.69
N SER A 320 -9.56 8.63 6.43
CA SER A 320 -11.01 8.79 6.20
C SER A 320 -11.47 8.17 4.88
N LYS A 321 -10.53 7.81 4.00
CA LYS A 321 -10.76 7.21 2.68
C LYS A 321 -9.88 5.98 2.50
N ASN A 322 -9.84 5.45 1.27
CA ASN A 322 -9.06 4.27 0.94
C ASN A 322 -7.56 4.45 1.23
N LEU A 323 -6.95 3.39 1.77
CA LEU A 323 -5.52 3.30 2.03
C LEU A 323 -4.97 2.13 1.20
N SER A 324 -4.08 2.44 0.27
CA SER A 324 -3.48 1.44 -0.62
C SER A 324 -1.96 1.48 -0.54
N LEU A 325 -1.35 0.30 -0.48
CA LEU A 325 0.09 0.11 -0.59
C LEU A 325 0.39 -0.86 -1.72
N MET A 326 1.34 -0.51 -2.57
CA MET A 326 1.79 -1.36 -3.66
C MET A 326 3.31 -1.43 -3.79
N ILE A 327 3.81 -2.60 -4.16
CA ILE A 327 5.19 -2.83 -4.60
C ILE A 327 5.12 -3.53 -5.95
N ASN A 328 5.75 -2.96 -6.99
CA ASN A 328 5.83 -3.60 -8.30
C ASN A 328 7.28 -3.60 -8.83
N ALA A 329 7.86 -4.78 -9.04
CA ALA A 329 9.21 -4.97 -9.58
C ALA A 329 9.29 -6.28 -10.37
N LYS A 330 10.42 -6.57 -11.05
CA LYS A 330 10.64 -7.92 -11.60
C LYS A 330 10.78 -8.95 -10.48
N ASN A 331 11.56 -8.63 -9.46
CA ASN A 331 11.71 -9.46 -8.25
C ASN A 331 11.32 -8.67 -7.00
N VAL A 332 10.46 -9.25 -6.15
CA VAL A 332 9.99 -8.65 -4.90
C VAL A 332 10.34 -9.57 -3.74
N SER A 333 11.39 -9.24 -2.98
CA SER A 333 11.93 -10.16 -1.97
C SER A 333 12.19 -9.52 -0.62
N ASN A 334 12.01 -10.27 0.47
CA ASN A 334 12.38 -9.85 1.83
C ASN A 334 11.77 -8.52 2.31
N ASN A 335 10.67 -8.07 1.69
CA ASN A 335 10.03 -6.81 2.10
C ASN A 335 9.21 -7.03 3.38
N LYS A 336 9.18 -6.04 4.25
CA LYS A 336 8.47 -6.08 5.54
C LYS A 336 7.44 -4.96 5.60
N ILE A 337 6.18 -5.34 5.68
CA ILE A 337 5.04 -4.41 5.78
C ILE A 337 4.40 -4.60 7.15
N ASN A 338 4.45 -3.58 8.01
CA ASN A 338 3.87 -3.61 9.35
C ASN A 338 2.84 -2.50 9.50
N TYR A 339 1.59 -2.89 9.71
CA TYR A 339 0.48 -1.99 10.02
C TYR A 339 0.05 -2.25 11.46
N ASN A 340 0.00 -1.21 12.28
CA ASN A 340 -0.42 -1.27 13.67
C ASN A 340 -1.39 -0.12 13.97
N LEU A 341 -2.57 -0.42 14.52
CA LEU A 341 -3.58 0.60 14.85
C LEU A 341 -4.00 1.43 13.62
N ILE A 342 -4.46 0.76 12.58
CA ILE A 342 -4.88 1.40 11.32
C ILE A 342 -6.39 1.37 11.18
N GLN A 343 -6.99 2.51 10.89
CA GLN A 343 -8.39 2.61 10.52
C GLN A 343 -8.51 3.18 9.10
N SER A 344 -9.09 2.41 8.19
CA SER A 344 -9.47 2.86 6.85
C SER A 344 -10.99 2.96 6.75
N LEU A 345 -11.48 4.19 6.68
CA LEU A 345 -12.90 4.49 6.52
C LEU A 345 -13.25 4.67 5.04
N THR A 346 -14.53 4.86 4.79
CA THR A 346 -15.06 5.16 3.46
C THR A 346 -16.05 6.30 3.55
N GLU A 347 -15.95 7.23 2.60
CA GLU A 347 -16.87 8.35 2.43
C GLU A 347 -17.51 8.28 1.03
N ALA A 348 -18.50 9.14 0.76
CA ALA A 348 -19.19 9.17 -0.55
C ALA A 348 -18.21 9.35 -1.73
N SER A 349 -17.14 10.14 -1.54
CA SER A 349 -16.06 10.31 -2.54
C SER A 349 -15.15 9.08 -2.75
N SER A 350 -15.31 8.01 -1.98
CA SER A 350 -14.48 6.79 -2.05
C SER A 350 -15.26 5.48 -1.98
N LEU A 351 -16.60 5.50 -2.13
CA LEU A 351 -17.45 4.30 -2.03
C LEU A 351 -17.04 3.16 -2.99
N GLY A 352 -16.47 3.49 -4.14
CA GLY A 352 -15.99 2.51 -5.13
C GLY A 352 -14.50 2.16 -5.02
N LYS A 353 -13.79 2.66 -4.00
CA LYS A 353 -12.33 2.51 -3.87
C LYS A 353 -12.01 1.46 -2.79
N GLY A 354 -11.01 0.62 -3.07
CA GLY A 354 -10.56 -0.44 -2.16
C GLY A 354 -9.35 -0.04 -1.30
N SER A 355 -9.22 -0.67 -0.14
CA SER A 355 -8.03 -0.61 0.72
C SER A 355 -7.20 -1.87 0.55
N LYS A 356 -5.96 -1.71 0.07
CA LYS A 356 -5.22 -2.82 -0.55
C LYS A 356 -3.76 -2.83 -0.11
N ILE A 357 -3.20 -4.02 0.06
CA ILE A 357 -1.76 -4.25 0.14
C ILE A 357 -1.43 -5.27 -0.95
N ILE A 358 -0.69 -4.83 -1.97
CA ILE A 358 -0.35 -5.66 -3.14
C ILE A 358 1.15 -5.65 -3.38
N LEU A 359 1.78 -6.82 -3.28
CA LEU A 359 3.14 -7.04 -3.75
C LEU A 359 3.05 -7.80 -5.08
N LYS A 360 3.50 -7.18 -6.17
CA LYS A 360 3.43 -7.74 -7.52
C LYS A 360 4.83 -7.89 -8.09
N ALA A 361 5.15 -9.07 -8.58
CA ALA A 361 6.38 -9.38 -9.29
C ALA A 361 6.10 -9.92 -10.70
N THR A 362 6.88 -9.53 -11.70
CA THR A 362 6.80 -10.17 -13.04
C THR A 362 7.69 -11.42 -13.16
N GLN A 363 8.49 -11.72 -12.12
CA GLN A 363 9.26 -12.96 -12.02
C GLN A 363 8.94 -13.65 -10.69
N ASN A 364 9.57 -13.21 -9.60
CA ASN A 364 9.51 -13.93 -8.31
C ASN A 364 9.12 -12.99 -7.16
N ALA A 365 8.28 -13.48 -6.25
CA ALA A 365 7.91 -12.80 -5.02
C ALA A 365 8.18 -13.70 -3.80
N ASN A 366 9.35 -13.55 -3.16
CA ASN A 366 9.83 -14.52 -2.17
C ASN A 366 10.18 -13.90 -0.82
N ASN A 367 9.90 -14.63 0.27
CA ASN A 367 10.28 -14.24 1.65
C ASN A 367 9.69 -12.89 2.13
N ASN A 368 8.56 -12.45 1.57
CA ASN A 368 7.93 -11.20 2.00
C ASN A 368 7.09 -11.41 3.26
N LEU A 369 7.05 -10.42 4.14
CA LEU A 369 6.26 -10.41 5.37
C LEU A 369 5.27 -9.26 5.36
N ILE A 370 3.99 -9.56 5.52
CA ILE A 370 2.93 -8.58 5.78
C ILE A 370 2.32 -8.89 7.15
N LYS A 371 2.32 -7.90 8.04
CA LYS A 371 1.75 -7.99 9.39
C LYS A 371 0.75 -6.88 9.63
N LEU A 372 -0.51 -7.25 9.85
CA LEU A 372 -1.59 -6.35 10.24
C LEU A 372 -1.96 -6.63 11.69
N LYS A 373 -1.95 -5.60 12.52
CA LYS A 373 -2.31 -5.69 13.93
C LYS A 373 -3.23 -4.55 14.32
N ASP A 374 -4.34 -4.89 14.97
CA ASP A 374 -5.29 -3.90 15.48
C ASP A 374 -5.80 -2.97 14.35
N CYS A 375 -6.24 -3.56 13.23
CA CYS A 375 -6.63 -2.86 12.01
C CYS A 375 -8.15 -2.91 11.76
N SER A 376 -8.69 -1.92 11.04
CA SER A 376 -10.07 -1.95 10.55
C SER A 376 -10.20 -1.33 9.16
N SER A 377 -11.07 -1.92 8.33
CA SER A 377 -11.39 -1.43 6.99
C SER A 377 -12.90 -1.43 6.78
N ALA A 378 -13.42 -0.32 6.23
CA ALA A 378 -14.81 -0.18 5.78
C ALA A 378 -14.92 -0.02 4.24
N ALA A 379 -13.86 -0.35 3.52
CA ALA A 379 -13.81 -0.23 2.06
C ALA A 379 -14.65 -1.30 1.36
N VAL A 380 -15.18 -0.97 0.18
CA VAL A 380 -15.91 -1.93 -0.68
C VAL A 380 -15.03 -3.13 -1.07
N GLU A 381 -13.72 -2.94 -1.11
CA GLU A 381 -12.74 -3.98 -1.38
C GLU A 381 -11.60 -3.88 -0.36
N SER A 382 -11.32 -4.98 0.34
CA SER A 382 -10.18 -5.12 1.23
C SER A 382 -9.31 -6.28 0.77
N SER A 383 -8.06 -6.04 0.40
CA SER A 383 -7.19 -7.08 -0.16
C SER A 383 -5.78 -7.07 0.40
N CYS A 384 -5.22 -8.25 0.67
CA CYS A 384 -3.82 -8.45 0.99
C CYS A 384 -3.27 -9.60 0.12
N ILE A 385 -2.51 -9.25 -0.92
CA ILE A 385 -2.12 -10.19 -1.97
C ILE A 385 -0.64 -10.06 -2.30
N ILE A 386 0.04 -11.20 -2.39
CA ILE A 386 1.39 -11.32 -2.92
C ILE A 386 1.29 -12.14 -4.21
N LYS A 387 1.72 -11.56 -5.33
CA LYS A 387 1.61 -12.16 -6.67
C LYS A 387 2.94 -12.11 -7.40
N ALA A 388 3.25 -13.17 -8.12
CA ALA A 388 4.35 -13.29 -9.06
C ALA A 388 3.95 -14.07 -10.31
N ASP A 389 4.58 -13.84 -11.46
CA ASP A 389 4.27 -14.65 -12.64
C ASP A 389 4.90 -16.05 -12.57
N LYS A 390 6.12 -16.19 -12.06
CA LYS A 390 6.84 -17.47 -11.99
C LYS A 390 6.74 -18.14 -10.63
N GLU A 391 7.26 -17.51 -9.59
CA GLU A 391 7.37 -18.12 -8.26
C GLU A 391 6.92 -17.19 -7.14
N SER A 392 6.14 -17.72 -6.21
CA SER A 392 5.73 -17.03 -5.00
C SER A 392 5.94 -17.95 -3.82
N ALA A 393 7.06 -17.78 -3.11
CA ALA A 393 7.48 -18.74 -2.10
C ALA A 393 7.91 -18.12 -0.77
N PHE A 394 7.72 -18.87 0.31
CA PHE A 394 8.13 -18.49 1.68
C PHE A 394 7.56 -17.16 2.17
N ASN A 395 6.46 -16.69 1.57
CA ASN A 395 5.81 -15.46 2.01
C ASN A 395 4.98 -15.70 3.26
N LYS A 396 4.82 -14.65 4.04
CA LYS A 396 4.07 -14.71 5.29
C LYS A 396 3.10 -13.54 5.41
N ILE A 397 1.82 -13.84 5.55
CA ILE A 397 0.77 -12.87 5.90
C ILE A 397 0.28 -13.20 7.31
N ILE A 398 0.39 -12.24 8.23
CA ILE A 398 -0.08 -12.36 9.62
C ILE A 398 -1.11 -11.25 9.86
N ILE A 399 -2.33 -11.64 10.18
CA ILE A 399 -3.42 -10.73 10.52
C ILE A 399 -3.86 -11.05 11.94
N ASN A 400 -3.80 -10.05 12.81
CA ASN A 400 -4.17 -10.18 14.21
C ASN A 400 -5.08 -9.03 14.65
N ASN A 401 -6.24 -9.36 15.19
CA ASN A 401 -7.22 -8.37 15.68
C ASN A 401 -7.60 -7.38 14.58
N THR A 402 -8.22 -7.88 13.51
CA THR A 402 -8.58 -7.06 12.34
C THR A 402 -10.06 -7.20 12.01
N VAL A 403 -10.68 -6.07 11.66
CA VAL A 403 -12.09 -5.98 11.26
C VAL A 403 -12.18 -5.64 9.78
N PHE A 404 -12.89 -6.46 9.01
CA PHE A 404 -13.27 -6.14 7.63
C PHE A 404 -14.78 -5.91 7.54
N SER A 405 -15.16 -4.76 6.99
CA SER A 405 -16.54 -4.32 6.79
C SER A 405 -16.66 -3.57 5.47
N THR A 406 -17.89 -3.26 5.05
CA THR A 406 -18.17 -2.44 3.87
C THR A 406 -19.16 -1.32 4.20
N ALA A 407 -18.79 -0.08 3.86
CA ALA A 407 -19.65 1.10 3.94
C ALA A 407 -20.58 1.26 2.73
N SER A 408 -20.62 0.29 1.81
CA SER A 408 -21.52 0.30 0.64
C SER A 408 -22.99 0.28 1.08
N ASP A 409 -23.83 1.12 0.47
CA ASP A 409 -25.29 1.11 0.72
C ASP A 409 -25.92 -0.25 0.38
N LYS A 410 -25.37 -0.96 -0.61
CA LYS A 410 -25.78 -2.32 -0.97
C LYS A 410 -25.25 -3.37 -0.01
N ARG A 411 -24.33 -3.00 0.88
CA ARG A 411 -23.53 -3.90 1.73
C ARG A 411 -22.84 -5.00 0.93
N GLN A 412 -22.38 -4.66 -0.27
CA GLN A 412 -21.61 -5.57 -1.12
C GLN A 412 -20.13 -5.24 -1.03
N GLY A 413 -19.27 -6.24 -1.21
CA GLY A 413 -17.84 -6.04 -1.23
C GLY A 413 -17.01 -7.30 -1.46
N TYR A 414 -15.70 -7.16 -1.23
CA TYR A 414 -14.70 -8.22 -1.41
C TYR A 414 -13.66 -8.15 -0.30
N VAL A 415 -13.32 -9.30 0.26
CA VAL A 415 -12.22 -9.55 1.19
C VAL A 415 -11.35 -10.66 0.60
N GLY A 416 -10.20 -10.29 0.04
CA GLY A 416 -9.26 -11.24 -0.58
C GLY A 416 -7.94 -11.28 0.14
N LEU A 417 -7.68 -12.36 0.86
CA LEU A 417 -6.42 -12.60 1.55
C LEU A 417 -5.73 -13.77 0.87
N ILE A 418 -4.64 -13.50 0.14
CA ILE A 418 -3.91 -14.52 -0.63
C ILE A 418 -2.40 -14.36 -0.47
N ALA A 419 -1.74 -15.32 0.20
CA ALA A 419 -0.31 -15.20 0.57
C ALA A 419 0.68 -15.48 -0.58
N GLY A 420 0.23 -16.08 -1.67
CA GLY A 420 1.03 -16.26 -2.86
C GLY A 420 0.17 -16.57 -4.07
N VAL A 421 0.38 -15.89 -5.20
CA VAL A 421 -0.28 -16.17 -6.48
C VAL A 421 0.78 -16.27 -7.55
N SER A 422 0.97 -17.45 -8.17
CA SER A 422 1.97 -17.66 -9.22
C SER A 422 1.81 -18.99 -9.95
N ALA A 423 2.61 -19.23 -10.99
CA ALA A 423 2.71 -20.55 -11.62
C ALA A 423 3.30 -21.62 -10.66
N ASN A 424 4.21 -21.24 -9.76
CA ASN A 424 4.75 -22.11 -8.71
C ASN A 424 4.63 -21.41 -7.34
N SER A 425 3.67 -21.81 -6.51
CA SER A 425 3.35 -21.15 -5.25
C SER A 425 3.49 -22.11 -4.06
N HIS A 426 4.50 -21.93 -3.23
CA HIS A 426 4.80 -22.92 -2.19
C HIS A 426 5.40 -22.36 -0.91
N ASP A 427 5.29 -23.13 0.17
CA ASP A 427 5.83 -22.80 1.49
C ASP A 427 5.35 -21.46 2.05
N ASN A 428 4.25 -20.91 1.53
CA ASN A 428 3.64 -19.68 2.02
C ASN A 428 2.83 -19.96 3.29
N ILE A 429 2.80 -18.98 4.20
CA ILE A 429 2.10 -19.08 5.47
C ILE A 429 1.12 -17.91 5.61
N MET A 430 -0.13 -18.24 5.88
CA MET A 430 -1.16 -17.28 6.29
C MET A 430 -1.60 -17.58 7.71
N GLU A 431 -1.48 -16.59 8.59
CA GLU A 431 -1.94 -16.65 9.99
C GLU A 431 -3.04 -15.63 10.20
N LEU A 432 -4.25 -16.09 10.50
CA LEU A 432 -5.41 -15.24 10.81
C LEU A 432 -5.82 -15.48 12.26
N VAL A 433 -5.73 -14.43 13.07
CA VAL A 433 -5.99 -14.48 14.50
C VAL A 433 -6.90 -13.34 14.91
N ASN A 434 -7.95 -13.61 15.68
CA ASN A 434 -8.88 -12.56 16.12
C ASN A 434 -9.46 -11.78 14.93
N LEU A 435 -10.15 -12.47 14.02
CA LEU A 435 -10.68 -11.90 12.78
C LEU A 435 -12.16 -11.61 12.96
N ASN A 436 -12.57 -10.38 12.62
CA ASN A 436 -13.97 -9.99 12.60
C ASN A 436 -14.37 -9.63 11.17
N ILE A 437 -15.42 -10.26 10.67
CA ILE A 437 -16.02 -9.96 9.37
C ILE A 437 -17.44 -9.46 9.63
N ASP A 438 -17.72 -8.23 9.20
CA ASP A 438 -19.02 -7.59 9.33
C ASP A 438 -19.99 -8.00 8.20
N GLU A 439 -21.13 -7.33 8.06
CA GLU A 439 -22.17 -7.63 7.07
C GLU A 439 -21.67 -7.52 5.61
N TYR A 440 -21.74 -8.62 4.86
CA TYR A 440 -21.62 -8.67 3.40
C TYR A 440 -22.84 -9.40 2.81
N LYS A 441 -23.53 -8.77 1.84
CA LYS A 441 -24.79 -9.26 1.26
C LYS A 441 -24.64 -9.92 -0.11
N ASN A 442 -23.49 -9.79 -0.76
CA ASN A 442 -23.20 -10.55 -1.97
C ASN A 442 -22.63 -11.91 -1.63
N GLN A 443 -22.88 -12.89 -2.50
CA GLN A 443 -22.08 -14.10 -2.59
C GLN A 443 -20.67 -13.77 -3.09
N ASP A 444 -19.72 -14.68 -2.90
CA ASP A 444 -18.36 -14.57 -3.43
C ASP A 444 -17.64 -13.32 -2.91
N ALA A 445 -17.72 -13.08 -1.60
CA ALA A 445 -17.14 -11.92 -0.94
C ALA A 445 -15.81 -12.25 -0.26
N ILE A 446 -15.68 -13.39 0.42
CA ILE A 446 -14.61 -13.65 1.40
C ILE A 446 -13.77 -14.86 0.97
N PHE A 447 -12.52 -14.59 0.60
CA PHE A 447 -11.57 -15.57 0.08
C PHE A 447 -10.30 -15.62 0.93
N LEU A 448 -9.99 -16.78 1.47
CA LEU A 448 -8.83 -17.02 2.34
C LEU A 448 -8.00 -18.16 1.76
N ALA A 449 -6.78 -17.86 1.31
CA ALA A 449 -5.89 -18.87 0.76
C ALA A 449 -4.41 -18.56 1.00
N PRO A 450 -3.58 -19.54 1.38
CA PRO A 450 -2.14 -19.33 1.47
C PRO A 450 -1.46 -19.37 0.08
N SER A 451 -2.18 -19.78 -0.98
CA SER A 451 -1.65 -19.97 -2.34
C SER A 451 -2.72 -19.70 -3.41
N GLY A 452 -2.30 -19.57 -4.67
CA GLY A 452 -3.17 -19.43 -5.83
C GLY A 452 -2.41 -19.25 -7.14
N THR A 453 -3.15 -19.10 -8.24
CA THR A 453 -2.61 -18.88 -9.59
C THR A 453 -3.52 -17.98 -10.43
N SER A 454 -2.96 -17.32 -11.45
CA SER A 454 -3.75 -16.72 -12.54
C SER A 454 -3.74 -17.54 -13.83
N ASP A 455 -3.04 -18.68 -13.86
CA ASP A 455 -2.99 -19.61 -14.99
C ASP A 455 -2.90 -21.06 -14.47
N ILE A 456 -3.86 -21.89 -14.89
CA ILE A 456 -3.99 -23.27 -14.40
C ILE A 456 -3.06 -24.23 -15.17
N SER A 457 -2.63 -23.88 -16.37
CA SER A 457 -2.00 -24.82 -17.33
C SER A 457 -0.74 -25.54 -16.83
N ASN A 458 0.02 -24.91 -15.94
CA ASN A 458 1.25 -25.46 -15.35
C ASN A 458 1.37 -25.15 -13.85
N PHE A 459 0.23 -24.94 -13.19
CA PHE A 459 0.23 -24.49 -11.80
C PHE A 459 0.70 -25.58 -10.85
N LYS A 460 1.58 -25.21 -9.92
CA LYS A 460 1.98 -26.04 -8.78
C LYS A 460 1.78 -25.29 -7.48
N SER A 461 1.10 -25.92 -6.54
CA SER A 461 0.91 -25.42 -5.19
C SER A 461 1.18 -26.50 -4.16
N TYR A 462 2.18 -26.28 -3.32
CA TYR A 462 2.57 -27.25 -2.30
C TYR A 462 3.14 -26.63 -1.02
N ASN A 463 3.10 -27.38 0.10
CA ASN A 463 3.64 -26.98 1.41
C ASN A 463 3.05 -25.67 2.00
N ASN A 464 1.96 -25.14 1.44
CA ASN A 464 1.38 -23.89 1.93
C ASN A 464 0.57 -24.15 3.20
N THR A 465 0.54 -23.19 4.13
CA THR A 465 -0.16 -23.35 5.42
C THR A 465 -1.11 -22.20 5.68
N LEU A 466 -2.37 -22.53 5.97
CA LEU A 466 -3.35 -21.61 6.51
C LEU A 466 -3.62 -21.96 7.98
N TYR A 467 -3.41 -20.98 8.87
CA TYR A 467 -3.68 -21.09 10.29
C TYR A 467 -4.79 -20.12 10.69
N LEU A 468 -5.82 -20.65 11.36
CA LEU A 468 -6.95 -19.90 11.94
C LEU A 468 -6.94 -20.07 13.46
N GLY A 469 -6.95 -18.97 14.22
CA GLY A 469 -6.95 -19.05 15.68
C GLY A 469 -7.56 -17.85 16.40
N GLY A 470 -7.71 -17.95 17.71
CA GLY A 470 -8.33 -16.89 18.52
C GLY A 470 -9.84 -16.79 18.29
N GLU A 471 -10.40 -15.59 18.41
CA GLU A 471 -11.84 -15.36 18.20
C GLU A 471 -12.12 -15.04 16.73
N LEU A 472 -12.93 -15.85 16.06
CA LEU A 472 -13.41 -15.53 14.71
C LEU A 472 -14.88 -15.16 14.81
N ASN A 473 -15.21 -13.89 14.56
CA ASN A 473 -16.59 -13.42 14.60
C ASN A 473 -17.04 -13.03 13.20
N PHE A 474 -18.11 -13.66 12.74
CA PHE A 474 -18.76 -13.34 11.48
C PHE A 474 -20.14 -12.75 11.78
N PHE A 475 -20.53 -11.73 11.01
CA PHE A 475 -21.89 -11.23 11.05
C PHE A 475 -22.88 -12.36 10.72
N LYS A 476 -24.12 -12.23 11.19
CA LYS A 476 -25.14 -13.26 11.01
C LYS A 476 -25.32 -13.58 9.52
N ASP A 477 -25.37 -14.87 9.19
CA ASP A 477 -25.56 -15.39 7.83
C ASP A 477 -24.41 -15.03 6.85
N VAL A 478 -23.25 -14.59 7.36
CA VAL A 478 -22.01 -14.40 6.60
C VAL A 478 -21.06 -15.54 6.89
N ASN A 479 -20.60 -16.21 5.83
CA ASN A 479 -19.62 -17.29 5.91
C ASN A 479 -18.39 -16.95 5.06
N ILE A 480 -17.31 -17.71 5.25
CA ILE A 480 -16.19 -17.68 4.31
C ILE A 480 -16.65 -18.34 3.01
N ASP A 481 -16.66 -17.64 1.87
CA ASP A 481 -17.06 -18.25 0.59
C ASP A 481 -16.05 -19.33 0.16
N LEU A 482 -14.76 -19.05 0.32
CA LEU A 482 -13.71 -20.00 -0.06
C LEU A 482 -12.55 -20.03 0.95
N LEU A 483 -12.47 -21.14 1.67
CA LEU A 483 -11.33 -21.50 2.50
C LEU A 483 -10.51 -22.57 1.75
N SER A 484 -9.43 -22.17 1.07
CA SER A 484 -8.74 -23.11 0.18
C SER A 484 -7.23 -23.10 0.36
N GLY A 485 -6.61 -24.26 0.17
CA GLY A 485 -5.15 -24.36 0.11
C GLY A 485 -4.58 -23.66 -1.13
N SER A 486 -5.36 -23.55 -2.21
CA SER A 486 -5.03 -22.79 -3.41
C SER A 486 -6.28 -22.30 -4.17
N VAL A 487 -6.19 -21.16 -4.85
CA VAL A 487 -7.31 -20.54 -5.59
C VAL A 487 -6.91 -20.06 -6.97
N PHE A 488 -7.88 -19.93 -7.89
CA PHE A 488 -7.69 -19.11 -9.08
C PHE A 488 -7.91 -17.65 -8.70
N HIS A 489 -7.00 -16.75 -9.09
CA HIS A 489 -7.09 -15.33 -8.83
C HIS A 489 -6.55 -14.50 -10.01
N GLU A 490 -7.41 -13.70 -10.62
CA GLU A 490 -7.07 -12.79 -11.71
C GLU A 490 -7.72 -11.41 -11.51
N VAL A 491 -7.03 -10.36 -11.94
CA VAL A 491 -7.61 -9.04 -12.16
C VAL A 491 -7.61 -8.81 -13.67
N ASN A 492 -8.80 -8.76 -14.27
CA ASN A 492 -8.90 -8.61 -15.72
C ASN A 492 -8.56 -7.17 -16.18
N LYS A 493 -8.48 -6.96 -17.50
CA LYS A 493 -8.18 -5.64 -18.09
C LYS A 493 -9.16 -4.52 -17.71
N LYS A 494 -10.38 -4.86 -17.26
CA LYS A 494 -11.39 -3.89 -16.78
C LYS A 494 -11.30 -3.64 -15.28
N GLY A 495 -10.29 -4.19 -14.59
CA GLY A 495 -10.11 -4.08 -13.15
C GLY A 495 -11.08 -4.94 -12.33
N LYS A 496 -11.83 -5.87 -12.96
CA LYS A 496 -12.71 -6.80 -12.24
C LYS A 496 -11.85 -7.92 -11.65
N ILE A 497 -12.05 -8.16 -10.36
CA ILE A 497 -11.43 -9.26 -9.63
C ILE A 497 -12.24 -10.52 -9.85
N ILE A 498 -11.54 -11.61 -10.15
CA ILE A 498 -12.09 -12.95 -10.32
C ILE A 498 -11.31 -13.83 -9.36
N THR A 499 -11.98 -14.35 -8.32
CA THR A 499 -11.42 -15.35 -7.41
C THR A 499 -12.35 -16.56 -7.39
N GLN A 500 -11.81 -17.75 -7.64
CA GLN A 500 -12.61 -18.97 -7.81
C GLN A 500 -11.90 -20.19 -7.23
N ILE A 501 -12.69 -21.20 -6.89
CA ILE A 501 -12.21 -22.53 -6.49
C ILE A 501 -11.45 -23.20 -7.64
N LEU A 502 -10.34 -23.87 -7.32
CA LEU A 502 -9.66 -24.80 -8.22
C LEU A 502 -10.17 -26.23 -8.02
N PRO A 503 -10.15 -27.11 -9.04
CA PRO A 503 -10.45 -28.51 -8.82
C PRO A 503 -9.48 -29.13 -7.80
N HIS A 504 -9.93 -30.11 -7.03
CA HIS A 504 -9.02 -30.85 -6.14
C HIS A 504 -8.11 -31.75 -6.99
N GLN A 505 -6.81 -31.48 -6.98
CA GLN A 505 -5.78 -32.23 -7.72
C GLN A 505 -4.46 -32.19 -6.94
N GLU A 506 -3.59 -33.20 -7.09
CA GLU A 506 -2.31 -33.28 -6.36
C GLU A 506 -1.47 -32.03 -6.61
N ASP A 507 -1.34 -31.59 -7.87
CA ASP A 507 -0.54 -30.41 -8.25
C ASP A 507 -0.99 -29.13 -7.53
N PHE A 508 -2.25 -29.05 -7.08
CA PHE A 508 -2.80 -27.85 -6.45
C PHE A 508 -2.90 -27.96 -4.92
N SER A 509 -2.67 -29.15 -4.35
CA SER A 509 -2.97 -29.46 -2.95
C SER A 509 -1.83 -30.11 -2.17
N LYS A 510 -0.78 -30.59 -2.84
CA LYS A 510 0.29 -31.41 -2.27
C LYS A 510 0.89 -30.81 -1.01
N ASN A 511 0.74 -31.50 0.12
CA ASN A 511 1.19 -31.05 1.43
C ASN A 511 0.71 -29.64 1.86
N ASN A 512 -0.31 -29.07 1.21
CA ASN A 512 -0.99 -27.89 1.73
C ASN A 512 -1.71 -28.25 3.03
N ARG A 513 -1.70 -27.35 4.00
CA ARG A 513 -2.17 -27.61 5.35
C ARG A 513 -3.16 -26.56 5.84
N LEU A 514 -4.27 -27.03 6.41
CA LEU A 514 -5.19 -26.22 7.20
C LEU A 514 -4.99 -26.53 8.69
N ILE A 515 -4.74 -25.50 9.49
CA ILE A 515 -4.63 -25.61 10.95
C ILE A 515 -5.73 -24.76 11.58
N ILE A 516 -6.63 -25.40 12.34
CA ILE A 516 -7.71 -24.73 13.06
C ILE A 516 -7.46 -24.82 14.57
N ASP A 517 -7.27 -23.68 15.21
CA ASP A 517 -7.01 -23.49 16.65
C ASP A 517 -8.08 -22.56 17.24
N THR A 518 -9.32 -22.82 16.82
CA THR A 518 -10.55 -22.14 17.23
C THR A 518 -11.75 -23.05 16.93
N GLN A 519 -12.97 -22.59 17.16
CA GLN A 519 -14.21 -23.30 16.89
C GLN A 519 -15.21 -22.40 16.16
N ASP A 520 -16.29 -22.96 15.63
CA ASP A 520 -17.33 -22.24 14.89
C ASP A 520 -16.82 -21.58 13.60
N VAL A 521 -15.85 -22.21 12.93
CA VAL A 521 -15.43 -21.80 11.59
C VAL A 521 -16.52 -22.21 10.60
N LYS A 522 -17.08 -21.25 9.86
CA LYS A 522 -18.09 -21.50 8.83
C LYS A 522 -17.58 -21.13 7.46
N SER A 523 -17.66 -22.06 6.53
CA SER A 523 -17.21 -21.88 5.16
C SER A 523 -18.23 -22.48 4.19
N GLU A 524 -18.45 -21.88 3.03
CA GLU A 524 -19.20 -22.55 1.98
C GLU A 524 -18.37 -23.69 1.39
N VAL A 525 -17.09 -23.44 1.13
CA VAL A 525 -16.18 -24.39 0.47
C VAL A 525 -14.89 -24.53 1.26
N VAL A 526 -14.40 -25.76 1.40
CA VAL A 526 -13.08 -26.12 1.92
C VAL A 526 -12.36 -27.05 0.94
N ASN A 527 -11.35 -26.56 0.24
CA ASN A 527 -10.68 -27.36 -0.81
C ASN A 527 -9.16 -27.18 -0.85
N ASN A 528 -8.49 -27.99 -1.68
CA ASN A 528 -7.06 -27.96 -2.00
C ASN A 528 -6.11 -28.03 -0.79
N PHE A 529 -6.58 -28.61 0.32
CA PHE A 529 -5.75 -29.02 1.45
C PHE A 529 -5.52 -30.53 1.42
N GLU A 530 -4.28 -30.93 1.69
CA GLU A 530 -3.94 -32.34 1.89
C GLU A 530 -3.95 -32.68 3.39
N ASN A 531 -3.47 -31.79 4.25
CA ASN A 531 -3.29 -32.05 5.67
C ASN A 531 -4.16 -31.14 6.53
N PHE A 532 -4.75 -31.72 7.58
CA PHE A 532 -5.62 -31.02 8.52
C PHE A 532 -5.07 -31.18 9.93
N THR A 533 -4.95 -30.08 10.66
CA THR A 533 -4.61 -30.08 12.08
C THR A 533 -5.68 -29.34 12.86
N PHE A 534 -6.23 -29.98 13.89
CA PHE A 534 -7.17 -29.34 14.81
C PHE A 534 -6.51 -29.23 16.19
N ILE A 535 -6.39 -28.00 16.69
CA ILE A 535 -5.85 -27.71 18.03
C ILE A 535 -7.03 -27.45 18.97
N LEU A 536 -7.35 -28.45 19.78
CA LEU A 536 -8.54 -28.45 20.62
C LEU A 536 -8.36 -27.58 21.87
N SER A 537 -9.37 -26.76 22.15
CA SER A 537 -9.52 -26.03 23.40
C SER A 537 -9.97 -26.95 24.54
N ASN A 538 -9.93 -26.46 25.79
CA ASN A 538 -10.40 -27.23 26.94
C ASN A 538 -11.92 -27.50 26.91
N LYS A 539 -12.69 -26.60 26.28
CA LYS A 539 -14.14 -26.61 26.24
C LYS A 539 -14.60 -26.40 24.80
N ILE A 540 -14.98 -27.50 24.16
CA ILE A 540 -15.58 -27.49 22.82
C ILE A 540 -17.10 -27.37 23.01
N LYS A 541 -17.69 -26.34 22.43
CA LYS A 541 -19.14 -26.06 22.55
C LYS A 541 -19.87 -26.12 21.21
N ASN A 542 -19.18 -25.72 20.15
CA ASN A 542 -19.71 -25.66 18.81
C ASN A 542 -18.95 -26.66 17.91
N PRO A 543 -19.50 -27.03 16.75
CA PRO A 543 -18.72 -27.62 15.68
C PRO A 543 -17.44 -26.82 15.42
N ILE A 544 -16.32 -27.50 15.19
CA ILE A 544 -15.06 -26.79 14.92
C ILE A 544 -15.09 -26.19 13.51
N LEU A 545 -15.55 -26.96 12.53
CA LEU A 545 -15.71 -26.53 11.14
C LEU A 545 -17.10 -26.93 10.61
N THR A 546 -17.82 -25.97 10.03
CA THR A 546 -19.10 -26.18 9.35
C THR A 546 -18.97 -25.81 7.87
N ILE A 547 -19.46 -26.67 6.98
CA ILE A 547 -19.35 -26.54 5.53
C ILE A 547 -20.73 -26.57 4.87
N GLU A 548 -21.02 -25.62 3.99
CA GLU A 548 -22.33 -25.56 3.31
C GLU A 548 -22.35 -26.27 1.95
N LYS A 549 -21.26 -26.25 1.17
CA LYS A 549 -21.27 -26.70 -0.24
C LYS A 549 -20.26 -27.77 -0.60
N LEU A 550 -19.01 -27.71 -0.12
CA LEU A 550 -17.99 -28.69 -0.54
C LEU A 550 -16.85 -28.79 0.46
N ILE A 551 -16.48 -30.01 0.82
CA ILE A 551 -15.21 -30.33 1.47
C ILE A 551 -14.57 -31.57 0.83
N ASN A 552 -13.30 -31.47 0.47
CA ASN A 552 -12.50 -32.60 -0.02
C ASN A 552 -11.50 -33.09 1.04
N LEU A 553 -11.49 -34.40 1.28
CA LEU A 553 -10.53 -35.08 2.15
C LEU A 553 -9.72 -36.10 1.32
N PRO A 554 -8.45 -35.84 0.99
CA PRO A 554 -7.64 -36.75 0.19
C PRO A 554 -7.05 -37.89 1.03
N SER A 555 -7.02 -39.10 0.47
CA SER A 555 -6.57 -40.30 1.20
C SER A 555 -5.08 -40.37 1.53
N ASN A 556 -4.26 -39.54 0.86
CA ASN A 556 -2.83 -39.38 1.13
C ASN A 556 -2.56 -38.37 2.27
N GLY A 557 -3.60 -37.62 2.66
CA GLY A 557 -3.55 -36.59 3.69
C GLY A 557 -3.47 -37.12 5.10
N SER A 558 -3.12 -36.24 6.04
CA SER A 558 -3.15 -36.54 7.48
C SER A 558 -4.20 -35.69 8.20
N MET A 559 -4.79 -36.26 9.25
CA MET A 559 -5.65 -35.53 10.19
C MET A 559 -5.09 -35.65 11.61
N GLU A 560 -4.50 -34.57 12.10
CA GLU A 560 -3.81 -34.51 13.39
C GLU A 560 -4.65 -33.75 14.42
N ILE A 561 -4.79 -34.31 15.62
CA ILE A 561 -5.50 -33.69 16.73
C ILE A 561 -4.52 -33.36 17.84
N LEU A 562 -4.35 -32.06 18.06
CA LEU A 562 -3.44 -31.50 19.05
C LEU A 562 -4.20 -30.75 20.11
N THR A 563 -3.51 -30.41 21.18
CA THR A 563 -4.03 -29.52 22.21
C THR A 563 -2.89 -28.77 22.90
N LYS A 564 -3.20 -27.56 23.38
CA LYS A 564 -2.30 -26.78 24.26
C LYS A 564 -2.43 -27.20 25.73
N ASN A 565 -3.56 -27.80 26.10
CA ASN A 565 -3.96 -28.13 27.47
C ASN A 565 -4.60 -29.53 27.50
N LYS A 566 -5.22 -30.00 28.60
CA LYS A 566 -5.95 -31.28 28.56
C LYS A 566 -7.40 -31.03 28.09
N PRO A 567 -7.83 -31.49 26.90
CA PRO A 567 -9.21 -31.36 26.47
C PRO A 567 -10.11 -32.25 27.34
N THR A 568 -11.37 -31.85 27.48
CA THR A 568 -12.35 -32.62 28.25
C THR A 568 -12.72 -33.89 27.48
N LYS A 569 -12.67 -35.07 28.13
CA LYS A 569 -13.12 -36.33 27.51
C LYS A 569 -14.58 -36.24 27.09
N GLY A 570 -14.92 -36.86 25.96
CA GLY A 570 -16.27 -36.84 25.43
C GLY A 570 -16.33 -36.85 23.90
N LYS A 571 -17.56 -36.83 23.40
CA LYS A 571 -17.89 -36.79 21.97
C LYS A 571 -18.17 -35.36 21.54
N TYR A 572 -17.51 -34.89 20.49
CA TYR A 572 -17.67 -33.54 19.95
C TYR A 572 -17.77 -33.55 18.43
N ILE A 573 -18.40 -32.53 17.85
CA ILE A 573 -18.47 -32.36 16.40
C ILE A 573 -17.18 -31.68 15.92
N LEU A 574 -16.41 -32.40 15.09
CA LEU A 574 -15.20 -31.87 14.47
C LEU A 574 -15.54 -31.13 13.17
N ILE A 575 -16.24 -31.83 12.27
CA ILE A 575 -16.67 -31.31 10.97
C ILE A 575 -18.16 -31.60 10.80
N GLN A 576 -18.91 -30.59 10.36
CA GLN A 576 -20.31 -30.73 9.93
C GLN A 576 -20.44 -30.21 8.50
N SER A 577 -21.06 -30.98 7.61
CA SER A 577 -21.28 -30.61 6.22
C SER A 577 -22.75 -30.73 5.84
N ASP A 578 -23.33 -29.73 5.20
CA ASP A 578 -24.74 -29.76 4.78
C ASP A 578 -24.99 -30.72 3.59
N VAL A 579 -23.97 -30.91 2.74
CA VAL A 579 -24.05 -31.74 1.54
C VAL A 579 -23.35 -33.09 1.66
N GLY A 580 -22.58 -33.32 2.74
CA GLY A 580 -21.72 -34.49 2.92
C GLY A 580 -20.25 -34.22 2.54
N ILE A 581 -19.42 -35.26 2.57
CA ILE A 581 -17.96 -35.15 2.46
C ILE A 581 -17.46 -35.89 1.23
N TYR A 582 -16.56 -35.24 0.48
CA TYR A 582 -16.01 -35.77 -0.76
C TYR A 582 -14.57 -36.27 -0.55
N ASP A 583 -14.16 -37.30 -1.30
CA ASP A 583 -12.76 -37.68 -1.40
C ASP A 583 -11.96 -36.72 -2.31
N GLY A 584 -10.66 -37.00 -2.47
CA GLY A 584 -9.77 -36.24 -3.35
C GLY A 584 -10.13 -36.30 -4.84
N ASP A 585 -10.96 -37.26 -5.25
CA ASP A 585 -11.40 -37.44 -6.64
C ASP A 585 -12.80 -36.81 -6.88
N ASN A 586 -13.28 -35.99 -5.94
CA ASN A 586 -14.60 -35.36 -5.93
C ASN A 586 -15.77 -36.35 -5.93
N ARG A 587 -15.61 -37.52 -5.31
CA ARG A 587 -16.70 -38.47 -5.10
C ARG A 587 -17.27 -38.32 -3.69
N LEU A 588 -18.58 -38.18 -3.60
CA LEU A 588 -19.31 -38.13 -2.33
C LEU A 588 -19.18 -39.49 -1.61
N LEU A 589 -18.82 -39.46 -0.33
CA LEU A 589 -18.58 -40.65 0.48
C LEU A 589 -19.81 -41.04 1.29
N ASN A 590 -20.05 -42.36 1.41
CA ASN A 590 -20.96 -42.89 2.41
C ASN A 590 -20.26 -43.06 3.78
N GLN A 591 -21.02 -43.44 4.82
CA GLN A 591 -20.51 -43.57 6.20
C GLN A 591 -19.29 -44.49 6.29
N GLN A 592 -19.37 -45.71 5.74
CA GLN A 592 -18.30 -46.70 5.83
C GLN A 592 -17.04 -46.27 5.05
N GLU A 593 -17.21 -45.65 3.89
CA GLU A 593 -16.10 -45.12 3.11
C GLU A 593 -15.40 -43.97 3.82
N LEU A 594 -16.16 -43.07 4.45
CA LEU A 594 -15.63 -41.95 5.21
C LEU A 594 -14.90 -42.41 6.48
N GLU A 595 -15.42 -43.39 7.21
CA GLU A 595 -14.75 -43.99 8.37
C GLU A 595 -13.39 -44.61 7.99
N ASN A 596 -13.35 -45.38 6.90
CA ASN A 596 -12.12 -45.97 6.38
C ASN A 596 -11.10 -44.89 5.98
N LEU A 597 -11.57 -43.82 5.33
CA LEU A 597 -10.72 -42.69 4.95
C LEU A 597 -10.14 -41.99 6.18
N LEU A 598 -10.95 -41.72 7.20
CA LEU A 598 -10.53 -41.03 8.42
C LEU A 598 -9.52 -41.85 9.22
N GLU A 599 -9.71 -43.17 9.34
CA GLU A 599 -8.71 -44.03 9.97
C GLU A 599 -7.40 -44.08 9.16
N LYS A 600 -7.46 -44.04 7.83
CA LYS A 600 -6.26 -43.89 6.99
C LYS A 600 -5.55 -42.56 7.27
N MET A 601 -6.28 -41.44 7.26
CA MET A 601 -5.73 -40.10 7.52
C MET A 601 -5.17 -39.94 8.93
N LYS A 602 -5.78 -40.58 9.94
CA LYS A 602 -5.29 -40.61 11.32
C LYS A 602 -3.92 -41.29 11.44
N ASN A 603 -3.72 -42.35 10.66
CA ASN A 603 -2.49 -43.15 10.67
C ASN A 603 -1.37 -42.57 9.80
N ASN A 604 -1.73 -41.74 8.81
CA ASN A 604 -0.77 -41.02 7.99
C ASN A 604 0.03 -40.01 8.83
N LYS A 605 1.36 -40.13 8.82
CA LYS A 605 2.25 -39.24 9.59
C LYS A 605 2.82 -38.16 8.68
N ASN A 606 2.41 -36.91 8.90
CA ASN A 606 3.03 -35.74 8.27
C ASN A 606 3.62 -34.82 9.34
N LYS A 607 4.95 -34.65 9.34
CA LYS A 607 5.63 -33.79 10.31
C LYS A 607 5.58 -32.34 9.87
N PHE A 608 5.08 -31.46 10.74
CA PHE A 608 5.09 -30.01 10.52
C PHE A 608 5.81 -29.28 11.67
N ASN A 609 6.61 -28.26 11.33
CA ASN A 609 7.24 -27.42 12.34
C ASN A 609 6.30 -26.27 12.73
N TYR A 610 5.51 -26.49 13.77
CA TYR A 610 4.57 -25.50 14.30
C TYR A 610 5.22 -24.19 14.78
N ASN A 611 6.54 -24.17 15.00
CA ASN A 611 7.25 -22.94 15.36
C ASN A 611 7.33 -21.92 14.21
N LYS A 612 6.99 -22.33 12.97
CA LYS A 612 6.83 -21.40 11.85
C LYS A 612 5.62 -20.46 12.03
N ILE A 613 4.62 -20.88 12.83
CA ILE A 613 3.42 -20.09 13.14
C ILE A 613 3.70 -19.22 14.38
N GLU A 614 3.59 -17.89 14.27
CA GLU A 614 3.96 -16.94 15.34
C GLU A 614 3.17 -17.20 16.62
N LYS A 615 1.87 -17.52 16.51
CA LYS A 615 1.04 -17.88 17.68
C LYS A 615 1.37 -19.22 18.32
N LEU A 616 1.98 -20.14 17.59
CA LEU A 616 2.30 -21.47 18.10
C LEU A 616 3.76 -21.62 18.51
N ALA A 617 4.66 -20.72 18.12
CA ALA A 617 6.10 -20.81 18.38
C ALA A 617 6.51 -20.93 19.85
N LYS A 618 5.65 -20.52 20.78
CA LYS A 618 5.86 -20.65 22.23
C LYS A 618 4.91 -21.64 22.90
N SER A 619 4.06 -22.31 22.13
CA SER A 619 3.04 -23.24 22.65
C SER A 619 3.61 -24.66 22.75
N THR A 620 3.35 -25.34 23.87
CA THR A 620 3.60 -26.79 23.96
C THR A 620 2.38 -27.55 23.43
N LEU A 621 2.46 -28.02 22.20
CA LEU A 621 1.41 -28.85 21.59
C LEU A 621 1.60 -30.31 21.98
N LYS A 622 0.50 -30.97 22.34
CA LYS A 622 0.46 -32.38 22.72
C LYS A 622 -0.54 -33.13 21.85
N ASN A 623 -0.22 -34.36 21.49
CA ASN A 623 -1.17 -35.26 20.84
C ASN A 623 -2.31 -35.61 21.79
N VAL A 624 -3.52 -35.67 21.23
CA VAL A 624 -4.72 -36.16 21.92
C VAL A 624 -4.93 -37.62 21.55
N ASN A 625 -5.39 -38.45 22.50
CA ASN A 625 -5.85 -39.80 22.19
C ASN A 625 -7.32 -39.74 21.78
N PHE A 626 -7.65 -40.21 20.57
CA PHE A 626 -9.00 -40.07 20.02
C PHE A 626 -9.38 -41.19 19.03
N SER A 627 -10.68 -41.34 18.82
CA SER A 627 -11.26 -42.05 17.67
C SER A 627 -12.24 -41.16 16.92
N PHE A 628 -12.44 -41.47 15.64
CA PHE A 628 -13.50 -40.86 14.85
C PHE A 628 -14.78 -41.68 14.94
N GLU A 629 -15.91 -41.01 14.74
CA GLU A 629 -17.22 -41.62 14.54
C GLU A 629 -17.96 -40.75 13.51
N VAL A 630 -18.72 -41.38 12.61
CA VAL A 630 -19.38 -40.70 11.50
C VAL A 630 -20.89 -40.89 11.64
N SER A 631 -21.69 -39.83 11.38
CA SER A 631 -23.15 -39.95 11.35
C SER A 631 -23.64 -40.86 10.23
N ASP A 632 -24.84 -41.41 10.36
CA ASP A 632 -25.43 -42.35 9.39
C ASP A 632 -25.56 -41.75 7.97
N ASP A 633 -25.76 -40.44 7.88
CA ASP A 633 -25.84 -39.69 6.61
C ASP A 633 -24.47 -39.20 6.09
N ALA A 634 -23.37 -39.56 6.76
CA ALA A 634 -22.00 -39.14 6.45
C ALA A 634 -21.78 -37.62 6.41
N LYS A 635 -22.66 -36.84 7.06
CA LYS A 635 -22.58 -35.38 7.11
C LYS A 635 -21.80 -34.84 8.30
N ILE A 636 -21.64 -35.63 9.36
CA ILE A 636 -20.99 -35.20 10.60
C ILE A 636 -19.84 -36.15 10.94
N ILE A 637 -18.65 -35.56 11.13
CA ILE A 637 -17.49 -36.24 11.73
C ILE A 637 -17.44 -35.84 13.19
N TYR A 638 -17.60 -36.82 14.06
CA TYR A 638 -17.38 -36.70 15.49
C TYR A 638 -15.95 -37.10 15.86
N ILE A 639 -15.45 -36.44 16.90
CA ILE A 639 -14.24 -36.85 17.59
C ILE A 639 -14.58 -37.30 19.02
N ASN A 640 -14.11 -38.49 19.37
CA ASN A 640 -14.27 -39.11 20.68
C ASN A 640 -12.93 -39.04 21.43
N ILE A 641 -12.84 -38.16 22.44
CA ILE A 641 -11.62 -37.95 23.24
C ILE A 641 -11.58 -38.95 24.41
N LEU A 642 -10.51 -39.76 24.46
CA LEU A 642 -10.41 -40.97 25.30
C LEU A 642 -9.81 -40.77 26.70
#